data_AF-A0A1P8YL44-F1
#
_entry.id   AF-A0A1P8YL44-F1
#
_cell.length_a   1.000
_cell.length_b   1.000
_cell.length_c   1.000
_cell.angle_alpha   90.00
_cell.angle_beta   90.00
_cell.angle_gamma   90.00
#
_symmetry.space_group_name_H-M   'P 1'
#
loop_
_entity.id
_entity.type
_entity.pdbx_description
1 polymer ?
#
loop_
_entity_poly.entity_id
_entity_poly.type
_entity_poly.pdbx_seq_one_letter_code
_entity_poly.pdbx_strand_id
1 'polypeptide(L)'
;MREGGFLYEAGLFDAGFFEVSPREAVTMDPRQRVLLETVWEALEHAGIDPLSLRGSDTGVFAGVFDAALSQYGASSTGMELASDHGEGYRLTGGAASVVSGRVAYVLGLQGPAVSTDTACSSSLVALHQAVQALRGGDCSMALVAGVTVMADPEIFVEFSRQRGLAPDARCKSFAEAADGTGWAEGAGVLVVERLSRARALGHEVLAVVRGTAVNQDGASNGLTAPNGLSQQRVIRRALANAGLSASEVDVVEAHGTGTRLGDPIEAQALLATYGRNRAAQNPLWLGSIKSNIGHTQAAAGLAGVIKMVQAMRHQRLPRTLHVDAPSSHVDWEAGAVELLTEARDWVSQDGRPRRAGVSSFGISGTNAHVILEQAPASIVVTSGGEIAFRADDSAASAANDASSGASGGPMPWVISARSVAALSGQARRLHEFLIAEPGADAVSVGRELLRRSRFEHRAVIVGSDRQSLLDGLNVLASGGEAAQVIRGVAAGGAVGGKTVLVFPGQGSQWVGMGQGLCEAFPVFAAAFEEAVGLLDDRLGLAGPLSVGAVLWSDDTTADADGLVDNTLYAQAGLFAVGVGVWHLLQSWGVSVDAVAGHSIGEVAAAYAAGVLDLGDAVTLVAARARLMAGLPEGGAMAAVGAEVSVVQALLAGVEGADIAAVNSDSSVVVSGEAAAVEQVSAAAEQAGWRVTRLRVSHAFHSRLMDPMLGDFLSVLEGLSWRSPQIALVSNLDGSITAAEAPVGGVHTSPRYWVEHVRGTVRFADGIAALAGAGGSRFVVAGPDGGLSALIQQTLGVRTPRWCRCCGVAETRSSPRCPRPWSWIPMVLESIGLQCYPQPFRA
;
A
#
# COMPACT_ATOMS: atom_id res chain seq x y z
N MET A 1 13.97 -38.02 -25.35
CA MET A 1 12.99 -36.92 -25.43
C MET A 1 13.72 -35.63 -25.78
N ARG A 2 13.12 -34.76 -26.60
CA ARG A 2 13.68 -33.44 -26.97
C ARG A 2 12.76 -32.27 -26.61
N GLU A 3 11.55 -32.55 -26.14
CA GLU A 3 10.49 -31.58 -25.87
C GLU A 3 9.83 -31.87 -24.51
N GLY A 4 9.25 -30.84 -23.90
CA GLY A 4 8.56 -30.84 -22.61
C GLY A 4 8.06 -29.43 -22.27
N GLY A 5 7.25 -29.29 -21.22
CA GLY A 5 6.82 -27.98 -20.71
C GLY A 5 7.79 -27.44 -19.66
N PHE A 6 8.41 -26.30 -19.89
CA PHE A 6 9.37 -25.71 -18.95
C PHE A 6 8.97 -24.28 -18.60
N LEU A 7 9.18 -23.91 -17.33
CA LEU A 7 9.02 -22.53 -16.90
C LEU A 7 10.11 -21.67 -17.55
N TYR A 8 9.73 -20.48 -17.99
CA TYR A 8 10.70 -19.48 -18.39
C TYR A 8 11.48 -19.03 -17.16
N GLU A 9 12.79 -18.81 -17.32
CA GLU A 9 13.62 -18.14 -16.32
C GLU A 9 13.58 -18.74 -14.90
N ALA A 10 13.28 -20.04 -14.75
CA ALA A 10 13.11 -20.70 -13.45
C ALA A 10 14.32 -20.61 -12.48
N GLY A 11 15.49 -20.19 -13.01
CA GLY A 11 16.69 -19.93 -12.23
C GLY A 11 16.85 -18.50 -11.71
N LEU A 12 16.01 -17.54 -12.13
CA LEU A 12 16.01 -16.15 -11.64
C LEU A 12 15.22 -16.04 -10.34
N PHE A 13 15.58 -15.07 -9.49
CA PHE A 13 14.93 -14.83 -8.20
C PHE A 13 15.35 -13.48 -7.60
N ASP A 14 14.38 -12.69 -7.11
CA ASP A 14 14.69 -11.46 -6.35
C ASP A 14 15.01 -11.79 -4.88
N ALA A 15 16.24 -12.22 -4.64
CA ALA A 15 16.69 -12.61 -3.30
C ALA A 15 16.60 -11.46 -2.28
N GLY A 16 16.92 -10.22 -2.70
CA GLY A 16 16.88 -9.05 -1.83
C GLY A 16 15.45 -8.74 -1.36
N PHE A 17 14.45 -8.96 -2.21
CA PHE A 17 13.05 -8.76 -1.87
C PHE A 17 12.58 -9.61 -0.68
N PHE A 18 13.04 -10.86 -0.63
CA PHE A 18 12.72 -11.83 0.42
C PHE A 18 13.74 -11.87 1.56
N GLU A 19 14.64 -10.87 1.62
CA GLU A 19 15.71 -10.79 2.64
C GLU A 19 16.62 -12.04 2.66
N VAL A 20 16.78 -12.68 1.50
CA VAL A 20 17.66 -13.83 1.28
C VAL A 20 19.02 -13.33 0.79
N SER A 21 20.08 -13.76 1.44
CA SER A 21 21.44 -13.41 0.99
C SER A 21 21.75 -14.04 -0.37
N PRO A 22 22.54 -13.40 -1.25
CA PRO A 22 22.96 -14.00 -2.53
C PRO A 22 23.59 -15.39 -2.36
N ARG A 23 24.33 -15.57 -1.25
CA ARG A 23 24.98 -16.82 -0.88
C ARG A 23 23.97 -17.96 -0.66
N GLU A 24 22.89 -17.68 0.06
CA GLU A 24 21.83 -18.65 0.28
C GLU A 24 21.03 -18.90 -1.00
N ALA A 25 20.68 -17.84 -1.74
CA ALA A 25 19.84 -17.92 -2.94
C ALA A 25 20.40 -18.87 -4.01
N VAL A 26 21.73 -18.88 -4.22
CA VAL A 26 22.40 -19.79 -5.18
C VAL A 26 22.23 -21.26 -4.79
N THR A 27 22.11 -21.55 -3.49
CA THR A 27 21.93 -22.92 -2.98
C THR A 27 20.46 -23.33 -2.84
N MET A 28 19.52 -22.40 -3.02
CA MET A 28 18.10 -22.67 -2.93
C MET A 28 17.60 -23.41 -4.18
N ASP A 29 16.94 -24.53 -3.93
CA ASP A 29 16.15 -25.22 -4.95
C ASP A 29 15.21 -24.23 -5.66
N PRO A 30 15.22 -24.17 -7.00
CA PRO A 30 14.30 -23.34 -7.78
C PRO A 30 12.84 -23.45 -7.35
N ARG A 31 12.39 -24.62 -6.88
CA ARG A 31 11.02 -24.83 -6.36
C ARG A 31 10.72 -23.90 -5.18
N GLN A 32 11.68 -23.66 -4.29
CA GLN A 32 11.49 -22.75 -3.16
C GLN A 32 11.39 -21.29 -3.62
N ARG A 33 12.22 -20.91 -4.60
CA ARG A 33 12.28 -19.54 -5.15
C ARG A 33 11.02 -19.17 -5.91
N VAL A 34 10.63 -20.00 -6.88
CA VAL A 34 9.39 -19.85 -7.64
C VAL A 34 8.18 -19.81 -6.71
N LEU A 35 8.15 -20.68 -5.69
CA LEU A 35 7.03 -20.70 -4.76
C LEU A 35 6.92 -19.42 -3.92
N LEU A 36 8.03 -18.84 -3.46
CA LEU A 36 8.00 -17.57 -2.70
C LEU A 36 7.38 -16.43 -3.53
N GLU A 37 7.80 -16.31 -4.79
CA GLU A 37 7.24 -15.32 -5.72
C GLU A 37 5.76 -15.59 -6.00
N THR A 38 5.40 -16.83 -6.33
CA THR A 38 4.01 -17.19 -6.65
C THR A 38 3.08 -17.01 -5.44
N VAL A 39 3.55 -17.29 -4.22
CA VAL A 39 2.77 -17.04 -2.99
C VAL A 39 2.55 -15.56 -2.77
N TRP A 40 3.59 -14.73 -2.96
CA TRP A 40 3.45 -13.29 -2.82
C TRP A 40 2.41 -12.73 -3.80
N GLU A 41 2.51 -13.12 -5.06
CA GLU A 41 1.56 -12.73 -6.11
C GLU A 41 0.13 -13.21 -5.83
N ALA A 42 -0.03 -14.43 -5.32
CA ALA A 42 -1.35 -14.98 -4.98
C ALA A 42 -2.04 -14.18 -3.85
N LEU A 43 -1.28 -13.69 -2.88
CA LEU A 43 -1.79 -12.84 -1.81
C LEU A 43 -2.15 -11.44 -2.33
N GLU A 44 -1.31 -10.84 -3.17
CA GLU A 44 -1.62 -9.55 -3.82
C GLU A 44 -2.86 -9.65 -4.72
N HIS A 45 -3.02 -10.75 -5.46
CA HIS A 45 -4.23 -11.02 -6.24
C HIS A 45 -5.47 -11.22 -5.37
N ALA A 46 -5.32 -11.77 -4.16
CA ALA A 46 -6.41 -11.88 -3.19
C ALA A 46 -6.76 -10.54 -2.50
N GLY A 47 -6.04 -9.44 -2.82
CA GLY A 47 -6.25 -8.13 -2.20
C GLY A 47 -5.79 -8.06 -0.74
N ILE A 48 -4.87 -8.96 -0.35
CA ILE A 48 -4.32 -9.07 1.00
C ILE A 48 -2.88 -8.53 0.97
N ASP A 49 -2.57 -7.56 1.83
CA ASP A 49 -1.19 -7.15 2.09
C ASP A 49 -0.43 -8.33 2.73
N PRO A 50 0.57 -8.94 2.05
CA PRO A 50 1.30 -10.09 2.60
C PRO A 50 1.96 -9.81 3.96
N LEU A 51 2.38 -8.56 4.22
CA LEU A 51 3.02 -8.19 5.50
C LEU A 51 2.02 -8.11 6.65
N SER A 52 0.73 -7.91 6.37
CA SER A 52 -0.33 -7.91 7.37
C SER A 52 -0.58 -9.29 8.00
N LEU A 53 -0.13 -10.37 7.33
CA LEU A 53 -0.28 -11.75 7.82
C LEU A 53 0.77 -12.15 8.85
N ARG A 54 1.77 -11.30 9.13
CA ARG A 54 2.83 -11.61 10.07
C ARG A 54 2.27 -11.86 11.47
N GLY A 55 2.60 -13.00 12.05
CA GLY A 55 2.08 -13.45 13.35
C GLY A 55 0.67 -14.08 13.30
N SER A 56 0.05 -14.19 12.11
CA SER A 56 -1.24 -14.87 11.97
C SER A 56 -1.08 -16.40 12.02
N ASP A 57 -2.17 -17.10 12.32
CA ASP A 57 -2.29 -18.56 12.29
C ASP A 57 -2.46 -19.14 10.86
N THR A 58 -2.04 -18.41 9.82
CA THR A 58 -2.16 -18.86 8.43
C THR A 58 -1.29 -20.11 8.20
N GLY A 59 -1.90 -21.18 7.67
CA GLY A 59 -1.20 -22.42 7.33
C GLY A 59 -0.62 -22.42 5.91
N VAL A 60 0.39 -23.26 5.66
CA VAL A 60 1.01 -23.49 4.35
C VAL A 60 0.99 -25.00 4.05
N PHE A 61 0.31 -25.39 2.99
CA PHE A 61 0.18 -26.79 2.56
C PHE A 61 0.72 -26.92 1.14
N ALA A 62 1.94 -27.42 0.99
CA ALA A 62 2.63 -27.50 -0.29
C ALA A 62 2.69 -28.93 -0.82
N GLY A 63 2.07 -29.17 -1.97
CA GLY A 63 2.28 -30.36 -2.77
C GLY A 63 3.64 -30.28 -3.46
N VAL A 64 4.53 -31.19 -3.11
CA VAL A 64 5.83 -31.36 -3.76
C VAL A 64 5.89 -32.77 -4.34
N PHE A 65 6.67 -32.94 -5.40
CA PHE A 65 7.00 -34.27 -5.90
C PHE A 65 8.51 -34.37 -5.83
N ASP A 66 8.97 -35.13 -4.85
CA ASP A 66 10.37 -35.44 -4.65
C ASP A 66 10.64 -36.76 -5.36
N ALA A 67 10.84 -36.69 -6.67
CA ALA A 67 11.61 -37.73 -7.29
C ALA A 67 13.02 -37.60 -6.72
N ALA A 68 13.57 -38.70 -6.20
CA ALA A 68 14.90 -38.89 -5.62
C ALA A 68 16.09 -38.54 -6.55
N LEU A 69 15.86 -37.62 -7.49
CA LEU A 69 16.62 -37.29 -8.67
C LEU A 69 17.00 -35.81 -8.69
N SER A 70 16.33 -34.94 -7.91
CA SER A 70 16.77 -33.54 -7.76
C SER A 70 18.07 -33.48 -6.98
N GLN A 71 19.17 -33.68 -7.70
CA GLN A 71 20.54 -33.58 -7.22
C GLN A 71 21.02 -32.13 -7.27
N TYR A 72 20.13 -31.13 -7.23
CA TYR A 72 20.50 -29.71 -7.26
C TYR A 72 21.57 -29.39 -6.21
N GLY A 73 21.55 -30.08 -5.06
CA GLY A 73 22.66 -30.13 -4.12
C GLY A 73 23.63 -31.31 -4.32
N ALA A 74 23.18 -32.52 -4.64
CA ALA A 74 24.04 -33.72 -4.62
C ALA A 74 24.87 -33.99 -5.89
N SER A 75 24.62 -33.26 -6.98
CA SER A 75 25.31 -33.43 -8.28
C SER A 75 26.72 -32.85 -8.25
N SER A 76 27.59 -33.29 -9.16
CA SER A 76 28.95 -32.75 -9.31
C SER A 76 28.96 -31.23 -9.57
N THR A 77 27.99 -30.74 -10.34
CA THR A 77 27.74 -29.31 -10.59
C THR A 77 27.22 -28.57 -9.35
N GLY A 78 26.29 -29.17 -8.60
CA GLY A 78 25.83 -28.62 -7.32
C GLY A 78 26.89 -28.62 -6.22
N MET A 79 27.86 -29.54 -6.28
CA MET A 79 29.03 -29.57 -5.40
C MET A 79 30.06 -28.50 -5.77
N GLU A 80 30.36 -28.29 -7.06
CA GLU A 80 31.27 -27.21 -7.51
C GLU A 80 30.72 -25.81 -7.22
N LEU A 81 29.41 -25.58 -7.44
CA LEU A 81 28.75 -24.31 -7.10
C LEU A 81 28.72 -24.03 -5.59
N ALA A 82 28.64 -25.09 -4.77
CA ALA A 82 28.60 -24.98 -3.31
C ALA A 82 29.99 -24.92 -2.65
N SER A 83 31.05 -25.42 -3.30
CA SER A 83 32.38 -25.55 -2.70
C SER A 83 33.13 -24.23 -2.49
N ASP A 84 32.80 -23.17 -3.24
CA ASP A 84 33.45 -21.85 -3.06
C ASP A 84 32.64 -20.91 -2.15
N HIS A 85 31.31 -21.07 -2.09
CA HIS A 85 30.41 -20.08 -1.48
C HIS A 85 29.19 -20.66 -0.73
N GLY A 86 29.01 -21.97 -0.52
CA GLY A 86 27.72 -22.55 -0.09
C GLY A 86 27.65 -23.23 1.29
N GLU A 87 28.76 -23.28 2.05
CA GLU A 87 28.80 -24.01 3.34
C GLU A 87 27.70 -23.50 4.30
N GLY A 88 26.84 -24.41 4.78
CA GLY A 88 25.76 -24.13 5.75
C GLY A 88 24.33 -24.09 5.17
N TYR A 89 24.13 -23.67 3.91
CA TYR A 89 22.77 -23.48 3.35
C TYR A 89 22.23 -24.66 2.55
N ARG A 90 23.06 -25.66 2.23
CA ARG A 90 22.67 -26.84 1.43
C ARG A 90 21.47 -27.60 1.99
N LEU A 91 21.48 -27.85 3.30
CA LEU A 91 20.42 -28.62 3.95
C LEU A 91 19.07 -27.91 3.78
N THR A 92 19.05 -26.61 4.08
CA THR A 92 17.84 -25.78 3.96
C THR A 92 17.47 -25.47 2.50
N GLY A 93 18.45 -25.45 1.61
CA GLY A 93 18.24 -25.20 0.19
C GLY A 93 17.58 -26.35 -0.56
N GLY A 94 17.81 -27.61 -0.15
CA GLY A 94 17.27 -28.80 -0.83
C GLY A 94 16.16 -29.55 -0.10
N ALA A 95 15.94 -29.31 1.20
CA ALA A 95 14.96 -30.09 1.96
C ALA A 95 13.51 -29.79 1.54
N ALA A 96 12.73 -30.85 1.23
CA ALA A 96 11.32 -30.73 0.86
C ALA A 96 10.46 -30.07 1.96
N SER A 97 10.77 -30.29 3.23
CA SER A 97 10.09 -29.62 4.36
C SER A 97 10.28 -28.10 4.37
N VAL A 98 11.40 -27.61 3.82
CA VAL A 98 11.70 -26.17 3.77
C VAL A 98 10.91 -25.46 2.67
N VAL A 99 10.33 -26.18 1.70
CA VAL A 99 9.45 -25.58 0.67
C VAL A 99 8.26 -24.85 1.32
N SER A 100 7.53 -25.51 2.23
CA SER A 100 6.45 -24.87 2.99
C SER A 100 6.98 -24.04 4.16
N GLY A 101 8.01 -24.54 4.87
CA GLY A 101 8.58 -23.87 6.03
C GLY A 101 9.18 -22.49 5.72
N ARG A 102 9.81 -22.31 4.56
CA ARG A 102 10.40 -21.03 4.15
C ARG A 102 9.34 -19.99 3.82
N VAL A 103 8.23 -20.38 3.20
CA VAL A 103 7.07 -19.48 3.00
C VAL A 103 6.55 -18.99 4.35
N ALA A 104 6.35 -19.90 5.31
CA ALA A 104 5.91 -19.54 6.65
C ALA A 104 6.93 -18.63 7.34
N TYR A 105 8.23 -18.91 7.22
CA TYR A 105 9.30 -18.10 7.81
C TYR A 105 9.35 -16.67 7.24
N VAL A 106 9.37 -16.53 5.92
CA VAL A 106 9.50 -15.23 5.24
C VAL A 106 8.30 -14.33 5.51
N LEU A 107 7.08 -14.88 5.50
CA LEU A 107 5.85 -14.14 5.80
C LEU A 107 5.55 -14.05 7.31
N GLY A 108 6.31 -14.75 8.15
CA GLY A 108 6.12 -14.83 9.60
C GLY A 108 4.80 -15.47 10.02
N LEU A 109 4.35 -16.50 9.30
CA LEU A 109 3.11 -17.24 9.58
C LEU A 109 3.32 -18.27 10.70
N GLN A 110 2.28 -18.52 11.49
CA GLN A 110 2.32 -19.38 12.67
C GLN A 110 1.35 -20.57 12.61
N GLY A 111 0.65 -20.76 11.48
CA GLY A 111 -0.17 -21.95 11.24
C GLY A 111 0.65 -23.17 10.81
N PRO A 112 0.00 -24.33 10.55
CA PRO A 112 0.69 -25.54 10.10
C PRO A 112 1.42 -25.32 8.78
N ALA A 113 2.71 -25.66 8.70
CA ALA A 113 3.50 -25.65 7.47
C ALA A 113 3.90 -27.08 7.09
N VAL A 114 3.30 -27.63 6.03
CA VAL A 114 3.43 -29.04 5.64
C VAL A 114 3.74 -29.15 4.16
N SER A 115 4.77 -29.94 3.85
CA SER A 115 5.07 -30.39 2.49
C SER A 115 4.63 -31.85 2.33
N THR A 116 3.83 -32.14 1.31
CA THR A 116 3.25 -33.46 1.06
C THR A 116 3.69 -34.00 -0.29
N ASP A 117 4.16 -35.24 -0.32
CA ASP A 117 4.46 -35.98 -1.54
C ASP A 117 3.57 -37.21 -1.68
N THR A 118 2.62 -37.12 -2.62
CA THR A 118 1.83 -38.22 -3.13
C THR A 118 1.92 -38.28 -4.66
N ALA A 119 3.08 -37.91 -5.21
CA ALA A 119 3.37 -37.77 -6.62
C ALA A 119 2.38 -36.82 -7.34
N CYS A 120 1.75 -37.27 -8.42
CA CYS A 120 0.87 -36.43 -9.24
C CYS A 120 -0.35 -35.88 -8.48
N SER A 121 -0.75 -36.50 -7.36
CA SER A 121 -1.88 -36.05 -6.53
C SER A 121 -1.47 -35.08 -5.41
N SER A 122 -0.18 -34.79 -5.23
CA SER A 122 0.36 -34.02 -4.08
C SER A 122 -0.41 -32.75 -3.78
N SER A 123 -0.68 -31.91 -4.78
CA SER A 123 -1.32 -30.61 -4.55
C SER A 123 -2.83 -30.69 -4.27
N LEU A 124 -3.55 -31.72 -4.74
CA LEU A 124 -4.93 -31.95 -4.30
C LEU A 124 -4.99 -32.58 -2.90
N VAL A 125 -4.00 -33.39 -2.53
CA VAL A 125 -3.89 -33.88 -1.14
C VAL A 125 -3.56 -32.72 -0.20
N ALA A 126 -2.67 -31.80 -0.59
CA ALA A 126 -2.41 -30.57 0.15
C ALA A 126 -3.68 -29.71 0.31
N LEU A 127 -4.47 -29.55 -0.76
CA LEU A 127 -5.78 -28.88 -0.69
C LEU A 127 -6.74 -29.59 0.28
N HIS A 128 -6.80 -30.92 0.23
CA HIS A 128 -7.61 -31.70 1.17
C HIS A 128 -7.17 -31.46 2.62
N GLN A 129 -5.86 -31.52 2.91
CA GLN A 129 -5.31 -31.26 4.25
C GLN A 129 -5.65 -29.83 4.73
N ALA A 130 -5.49 -28.83 3.87
CA ALA A 130 -5.84 -27.44 4.18
C ALA A 130 -7.33 -27.27 4.50
N VAL A 131 -8.22 -27.89 3.71
CA VAL A 131 -9.67 -27.87 3.98
C VAL A 131 -9.99 -28.51 5.34
N GLN A 132 -9.30 -29.60 5.69
CA GLN A 132 -9.48 -30.25 6.98
C GLN A 132 -8.97 -29.37 8.14
N ALA A 133 -7.79 -28.74 8.01
CA ALA A 133 -7.23 -27.82 9.00
C ALA A 133 -8.14 -26.59 9.23
N LEU A 134 -8.64 -25.97 8.16
CA LEU A 134 -9.58 -24.84 8.23
C LEU A 134 -10.91 -25.21 8.90
N ARG A 135 -11.41 -26.43 8.67
CA ARG A 135 -12.63 -26.95 9.31
C ARG A 135 -12.39 -27.34 10.77
N GLY A 136 -11.21 -27.88 11.08
CA GLY A 136 -10.77 -28.23 12.43
C GLY A 136 -10.45 -27.02 13.30
N GLY A 137 -10.12 -25.87 12.68
CA GLY A 137 -9.73 -24.65 13.38
C GLY A 137 -8.23 -24.56 13.67
N ASP A 138 -7.40 -25.38 13.02
CA ASP A 138 -5.93 -25.35 13.16
C ASP A 138 -5.31 -24.11 12.50
N CYS A 139 -6.04 -23.49 11.56
CA CYS A 139 -5.70 -22.20 10.95
C CYS A 139 -6.95 -21.45 10.52
N SER A 140 -6.85 -20.12 10.40
CA SER A 140 -7.94 -19.26 9.93
C SER A 140 -7.92 -19.03 8.40
N MET A 141 -6.73 -19.15 7.80
CA MET A 141 -6.44 -19.08 6.36
C MET A 141 -5.39 -20.16 6.01
N ALA A 142 -5.39 -20.63 4.76
CA ALA A 142 -4.38 -21.56 4.27
C ALA A 142 -3.88 -21.17 2.87
N LEU A 143 -2.56 -21.18 2.71
CA LEU A 143 -1.86 -21.12 1.43
C LEU A 143 -1.69 -22.55 0.93
N VAL A 144 -2.39 -22.91 -0.14
CA VAL A 144 -2.28 -24.25 -0.75
C VAL A 144 -1.46 -24.13 -2.01
N ALA A 145 -0.33 -24.81 -2.04
CA ALA A 145 0.63 -24.72 -3.13
C ALA A 145 0.87 -26.06 -3.81
N GLY A 146 1.31 -26.01 -5.05
CA GLY A 146 1.85 -27.14 -5.80
C GLY A 146 2.97 -26.62 -6.69
N VAL A 147 4.16 -27.20 -6.60
CA VAL A 147 5.33 -26.71 -7.36
C VAL A 147 6.17 -27.85 -7.89
N THR A 148 6.60 -27.73 -9.15
CA THR A 148 7.62 -28.60 -9.72
C THR A 148 8.48 -27.83 -10.72
N VAL A 149 9.80 -27.98 -10.56
CA VAL A 149 10.84 -27.50 -11.48
C VAL A 149 11.81 -28.66 -11.69
N MET A 150 12.12 -28.99 -12.94
CA MET A 150 12.99 -30.09 -13.36
C MET A 150 14.41 -29.56 -13.54
N ALA A 151 15.17 -29.50 -12.45
CA ALA A 151 16.56 -29.03 -12.46
C ALA A 151 17.53 -29.97 -13.22
N ASP A 152 17.12 -31.21 -13.47
CA ASP A 152 17.88 -32.24 -14.18
C ASP A 152 16.93 -33.09 -15.05
N PRO A 153 17.45 -33.82 -16.05
CA PRO A 153 16.62 -34.57 -16.99
C PRO A 153 16.22 -35.97 -16.52
N GLU A 154 16.49 -36.37 -15.27
CA GLU A 154 16.45 -37.78 -14.85
C GLU A 154 15.03 -38.37 -14.91
N ILE A 155 13.99 -37.57 -14.66
CA ILE A 155 12.59 -37.99 -14.82
C ILE A 155 12.28 -38.41 -16.27
N PHE A 156 12.86 -37.72 -17.25
CA PHE A 156 12.71 -38.09 -18.67
C PHE A 156 13.45 -39.39 -18.97
N VAL A 157 14.63 -39.61 -18.37
CA VAL A 157 15.42 -40.83 -18.54
C VAL A 157 14.67 -42.04 -18.00
N GLU A 158 14.18 -41.97 -16.77
CA GLU A 158 13.49 -43.09 -16.12
C GLU A 158 12.17 -43.44 -16.80
N PHE A 159 11.35 -42.44 -17.15
CA PHE A 159 10.09 -42.71 -17.85
C PHE A 159 10.28 -43.12 -19.32
N SER A 160 11.39 -42.74 -19.97
CA SER A 160 11.73 -43.27 -21.29
C SER A 160 12.02 -44.77 -21.23
N ARG A 161 12.71 -45.26 -20.19
CA ARG A 161 12.97 -46.70 -19.98
C ARG A 161 11.69 -47.50 -19.79
N GLN A 162 10.71 -46.91 -19.11
CA GLN A 162 9.39 -47.50 -18.87
C GLN A 162 8.43 -47.36 -20.06
N ARG A 163 8.83 -46.65 -21.13
CA ARG A 163 7.98 -46.30 -22.28
C ARG A 163 6.68 -45.59 -21.86
N GLY A 164 6.75 -44.79 -20.80
CA GLY A 164 5.61 -44.04 -20.26
C GLY A 164 5.43 -42.66 -20.89
N LEU A 165 6.38 -42.21 -21.71
CA LEU A 165 6.37 -40.90 -22.35
C LEU A 165 5.79 -40.94 -23.76
N ALA A 166 4.97 -39.94 -24.08
CA ALA A 166 4.56 -39.70 -25.46
C ALA A 166 5.80 -39.25 -26.26
N PRO A 167 6.13 -39.86 -27.42
CA PRO A 167 7.30 -39.48 -28.21
C PRO A 167 7.33 -38.02 -28.67
N ASP A 168 6.16 -37.40 -28.83
CA ASP A 168 5.96 -35.98 -29.19
C ASP A 168 5.70 -35.08 -27.97
N ALA A 169 5.88 -35.60 -26.76
CA ALA A 169 5.69 -34.89 -25.48
C ALA A 169 4.29 -34.28 -25.27
N ARG A 170 3.25 -34.75 -25.97
CA ARG A 170 1.88 -34.24 -25.84
C ARG A 170 0.99 -35.20 -25.05
N CYS A 171 0.21 -34.67 -24.11
CA CYS A 171 -0.80 -35.47 -23.41
C CYS A 171 -2.10 -35.52 -24.23
N LYS A 172 -2.26 -36.55 -25.06
CA LYS A 172 -3.43 -36.76 -25.94
C LYS A 172 -4.59 -37.41 -25.17
N SER A 173 -5.03 -36.72 -24.11
CA SER A 173 -5.94 -37.26 -23.09
C SER A 173 -7.24 -37.78 -23.71
N PHE A 174 -7.54 -39.06 -23.50
CA PHE A 174 -8.73 -39.79 -23.96
C PHE A 174 -8.87 -39.93 -25.49
N ALA A 175 -7.85 -39.54 -26.26
CA ALA A 175 -7.83 -39.73 -27.70
C ALA A 175 -7.44 -41.16 -28.07
N GLU A 176 -7.83 -41.62 -29.26
CA GLU A 176 -7.33 -42.88 -29.83
C GLU A 176 -5.80 -42.88 -29.98
N ALA A 177 -5.22 -41.70 -30.26
CA ALA A 177 -3.78 -41.52 -30.41
C ALA A 177 -3.00 -41.44 -29.09
N ALA A 178 -3.63 -41.64 -27.93
CA ALA A 178 -2.98 -41.62 -26.62
C ALA A 178 -1.81 -42.62 -26.55
N ASP A 179 -0.59 -42.12 -26.35
CA ASP A 179 0.64 -42.91 -26.43
C ASP A 179 1.62 -42.68 -25.26
N GLY A 180 1.25 -41.86 -24.28
CA GLY A 180 2.03 -41.60 -23.08
C GLY A 180 1.84 -40.19 -22.52
N THR A 181 2.60 -39.85 -21.47
CA THR A 181 2.56 -38.53 -20.86
C THR A 181 3.61 -37.59 -21.46
N GLY A 182 3.30 -36.30 -21.52
CA GLY A 182 4.27 -35.22 -21.72
C GLY A 182 4.59 -34.56 -20.38
N TRP A 183 5.85 -34.54 -19.96
CA TRP A 183 6.23 -33.90 -18.69
C TRP A 183 6.31 -32.38 -18.80
N ALA A 184 5.92 -31.71 -17.73
CA ALA A 184 5.99 -30.27 -17.62
C ALA A 184 6.31 -29.80 -16.19
N GLU A 185 6.80 -28.56 -16.10
CA GLU A 185 7.00 -27.80 -14.86
C GLU A 185 5.79 -26.90 -14.56
N GLY A 186 5.68 -26.44 -13.33
CA GLY A 186 4.66 -25.45 -12.97
C GLY A 186 4.60 -25.15 -11.49
N ALA A 187 4.03 -23.98 -11.17
CA ALA A 187 3.68 -23.58 -9.81
C ALA A 187 2.25 -23.06 -9.78
N GLY A 188 1.51 -23.36 -8.72
CA GLY A 188 0.17 -22.84 -8.49
C GLY A 188 -0.09 -22.68 -7.01
N VAL A 189 -0.73 -21.58 -6.63
CA VAL A 189 -1.07 -21.25 -5.23
C VAL A 189 -2.54 -20.85 -5.16
N LEU A 190 -3.23 -21.33 -4.14
CA LEU A 190 -4.57 -20.88 -3.76
C LEU A 190 -4.52 -20.28 -2.35
N VAL A 191 -5.17 -19.13 -2.18
CA VAL A 191 -5.48 -18.57 -0.86
C VAL A 191 -6.86 -19.07 -0.46
N VAL A 192 -6.95 -19.87 0.60
CA VAL A 192 -8.19 -20.56 0.99
C VAL A 192 -8.60 -20.16 2.40
N GLU A 193 -9.87 -19.78 2.56
CA GLU A 193 -10.48 -19.48 3.85
C GLU A 193 -11.85 -20.16 3.96
N ARG A 194 -12.41 -20.20 5.17
CA ARG A 194 -13.83 -20.50 5.35
C ARG A 194 -14.66 -19.40 4.69
N LEU A 195 -15.68 -19.77 3.89
CA LEU A 195 -16.56 -18.83 3.19
C LEU A 195 -17.18 -17.77 4.12
N SER A 196 -17.53 -18.15 5.35
CA SER A 196 -18.04 -17.22 6.36
C SER A 196 -17.03 -16.13 6.75
N ARG A 197 -15.75 -16.49 6.84
CA ARG A 197 -14.65 -15.56 7.15
C ARG A 197 -14.36 -14.65 5.96
N ALA A 198 -14.23 -15.20 4.76
CA ALA A 198 -14.01 -14.41 3.54
C ALA A 198 -15.08 -13.33 3.39
N ARG A 199 -16.36 -13.67 3.65
CA ARG A 199 -17.47 -12.71 3.68
C ARG A 199 -17.34 -11.67 4.79
N ALA A 200 -16.99 -12.08 6.01
CA ALA A 200 -16.83 -11.16 7.13
C ALA A 200 -15.69 -10.15 6.92
N LEU A 201 -14.63 -10.56 6.20
CA LEU A 201 -13.48 -9.71 5.87
C LEU A 201 -13.64 -8.97 4.53
N GLY A 202 -14.71 -9.23 3.78
CA GLY A 202 -14.92 -8.63 2.46
C GLY A 202 -13.90 -9.09 1.40
N HIS A 203 -13.33 -10.29 1.56
CA HIS A 203 -12.45 -10.90 0.56
C HIS A 203 -13.25 -11.39 -0.64
N GLU A 204 -12.71 -11.23 -1.85
CA GLU A 204 -13.32 -11.75 -3.07
C GLU A 204 -13.34 -13.28 -3.05
N VAL A 205 -14.49 -13.87 -3.36
CA VAL A 205 -14.65 -15.32 -3.47
C VAL A 205 -14.65 -15.69 -4.94
N LEU A 206 -13.59 -16.33 -5.42
CA LEU A 206 -13.48 -16.78 -6.81
C LEU A 206 -14.26 -18.07 -7.08
N ALA A 207 -14.27 -19.00 -6.11
CA ALA A 207 -15.01 -20.25 -6.13
C ALA A 207 -15.10 -20.85 -4.71
N VAL A 208 -15.91 -21.90 -4.55
CA VAL A 208 -16.07 -22.63 -3.28
C VAL A 208 -15.61 -24.08 -3.44
N VAL A 209 -14.71 -24.53 -2.57
CA VAL A 209 -14.39 -25.94 -2.42
C VAL A 209 -15.50 -26.61 -1.60
N ARG A 210 -16.42 -27.31 -2.26
CA ARG A 210 -17.59 -27.91 -1.63
C ARG A 210 -17.28 -29.21 -0.90
N GLY A 211 -16.44 -30.05 -1.50
CA GLY A 211 -16.05 -31.32 -0.90
C GLY A 211 -14.76 -31.85 -1.51
N THR A 212 -14.00 -32.59 -0.71
CA THR A 212 -12.75 -33.23 -1.13
C THR A 212 -12.70 -34.65 -0.58
N ALA A 213 -12.00 -35.55 -1.27
CA ALA A 213 -11.70 -36.87 -0.75
C ALA A 213 -10.35 -37.38 -1.27
N VAL A 214 -9.68 -38.19 -0.45
CA VAL A 214 -8.44 -38.89 -0.78
C VAL A 214 -8.59 -40.37 -0.43
N ASN A 215 -8.09 -41.26 -1.28
CA ASN A 215 -8.00 -42.70 -0.98
C ASN A 215 -6.75 -43.34 -1.60
N GLN A 216 -6.66 -44.67 -1.54
CA GLN A 216 -5.56 -45.46 -2.08
C GLN A 216 -6.07 -46.59 -2.98
N ASP A 217 -5.28 -46.92 -4.00
CA ASP A 217 -5.54 -48.02 -4.94
C ASP A 217 -5.41 -49.39 -4.27
N GLY A 218 -4.57 -49.49 -3.24
CA GLY A 218 -4.32 -50.73 -2.50
C GLY A 218 -3.58 -51.76 -3.37
N ALA A 219 -3.94 -53.03 -3.25
CA ALA A 219 -3.36 -54.11 -4.05
C ALA A 219 -3.96 -54.11 -5.47
N SER A 220 -3.50 -53.20 -6.33
CA SER A 220 -3.82 -53.17 -7.77
C SER A 220 -2.95 -54.13 -8.58
N ASN A 221 -3.09 -54.15 -9.91
CA ASN A 221 -2.34 -55.03 -10.83
C ASN A 221 -0.84 -54.67 -10.97
N GLY A 222 -0.32 -53.82 -10.09
CA GLY A 222 1.05 -53.35 -10.04
C GLY A 222 1.10 -52.02 -9.30
N LEU A 223 2.20 -51.70 -8.61
CA LEU A 223 2.30 -50.50 -7.76
C LEU A 223 1.92 -49.21 -8.49
N THR A 224 2.24 -49.12 -9.78
CA THR A 224 2.00 -47.95 -10.63
C THR A 224 0.76 -48.08 -11.52
N ALA A 225 0.04 -49.21 -11.46
CA ALA A 225 -1.16 -49.46 -12.26
C ALA A 225 -2.40 -48.88 -11.55
N PRO A 226 -3.18 -48.01 -12.22
CA PRO A 226 -4.33 -47.35 -11.61
C PRO A 226 -5.49 -48.34 -11.36
N ASN A 227 -6.35 -48.03 -10.38
CA ASN A 227 -7.52 -48.86 -10.04
C ASN A 227 -8.85 -48.11 -10.22
N GLY A 228 -9.61 -48.49 -11.26
CA GLY A 228 -10.90 -47.85 -11.57
C GLY A 228 -11.93 -47.93 -10.44
N LEU A 229 -11.97 -49.02 -9.65
CA LEU A 229 -12.89 -49.11 -8.50
C LEU A 229 -12.50 -48.12 -7.40
N SER A 230 -11.21 -47.90 -7.19
CA SER A 230 -10.69 -46.91 -6.23
C SER A 230 -11.01 -45.49 -6.67
N GLN A 231 -10.87 -45.19 -7.96
CA GLN A 231 -11.29 -43.91 -8.54
C GLN A 231 -12.80 -43.66 -8.38
N GLN A 232 -13.64 -44.66 -8.64
CA GLN A 232 -15.08 -44.55 -8.37
C GLN A 232 -15.39 -44.27 -6.88
N ARG A 233 -14.66 -44.92 -5.96
CA ARG A 233 -14.85 -44.69 -4.51
C ARG A 233 -14.46 -43.28 -4.09
N VAL A 234 -13.34 -42.74 -4.58
CA VAL A 234 -12.93 -41.37 -4.20
C VAL A 234 -13.89 -40.33 -4.74
N ILE A 235 -14.40 -40.51 -5.96
CA ILE A 235 -15.44 -39.64 -6.55
C ILE A 235 -16.70 -39.65 -5.68
N ARG A 236 -17.24 -40.83 -5.37
CA ARG A 236 -18.44 -40.95 -4.53
C ARG A 236 -18.24 -40.35 -3.14
N ARG A 237 -17.05 -40.50 -2.55
CA ARG A 237 -16.74 -39.91 -1.24
C ARG A 237 -16.65 -38.38 -1.30
N ALA A 238 -16.07 -37.81 -2.34
CA ALA A 238 -15.99 -36.37 -2.53
C ALA A 238 -17.39 -35.76 -2.71
N LEU A 239 -18.25 -36.40 -3.52
CA LEU A 239 -19.65 -36.02 -3.69
C LEU A 239 -20.43 -36.09 -2.37
N ALA A 240 -20.26 -37.18 -1.60
CA ALA A 240 -20.88 -37.31 -0.29
C ALA A 240 -20.40 -36.23 0.69
N ASN A 241 -19.10 -35.91 0.71
CA ASN A 241 -18.53 -34.85 1.53
C ASN A 241 -19.01 -33.45 1.08
N ALA A 242 -19.38 -33.28 -0.18
CA ALA A 242 -19.98 -32.06 -0.71
C ALA A 242 -21.49 -31.95 -0.45
N GLY A 243 -22.14 -33.05 -0.06
CA GLY A 243 -23.59 -33.16 0.04
C GLY A 243 -24.30 -33.09 -1.31
N LEU A 244 -23.68 -33.63 -2.38
CA LEU A 244 -24.16 -33.51 -3.76
C LEU A 244 -24.37 -34.88 -4.41
N SER A 245 -25.31 -34.92 -5.36
CA SER A 245 -25.46 -36.05 -6.29
C SER A 245 -24.53 -35.90 -7.51
N ALA A 246 -24.26 -37.00 -8.22
CA ALA A 246 -23.36 -36.98 -9.38
C ALA A 246 -23.92 -36.16 -10.56
N SER A 247 -25.25 -36.15 -10.75
CA SER A 247 -25.93 -35.38 -11.81
C SER A 247 -25.85 -33.86 -11.62
N GLU A 248 -25.45 -33.41 -10.43
CA GLU A 248 -25.28 -31.98 -10.11
C GLU A 248 -23.91 -31.42 -10.50
N VAL A 249 -22.99 -32.23 -11.02
CA VAL A 249 -21.67 -31.79 -11.49
C VAL A 249 -21.64 -31.73 -13.01
N ASP A 250 -21.22 -30.60 -13.56
CA ASP A 250 -21.34 -30.32 -15.01
C ASP A 250 -20.17 -30.87 -15.81
N VAL A 251 -18.97 -30.76 -15.23
CA VAL A 251 -17.70 -31.03 -15.90
C VAL A 251 -16.74 -31.71 -14.93
N VAL A 252 -15.91 -32.60 -15.46
CA VAL A 252 -14.73 -33.11 -14.75
C VAL A 252 -13.47 -32.69 -15.50
N GLU A 253 -12.62 -31.96 -14.78
CA GLU A 253 -11.21 -31.83 -15.09
C GLU A 253 -10.50 -33.08 -14.59
N ALA A 254 -10.19 -33.97 -15.52
CA ALA A 254 -9.67 -35.28 -15.22
C ALA A 254 -8.17 -35.28 -14.89
N HIS A 255 -7.69 -36.41 -14.37
CA HIS A 255 -6.26 -36.66 -14.30
C HIS A 255 -5.68 -36.75 -15.71
N GLY A 256 -6.32 -37.48 -16.63
CA GLY A 256 -6.14 -37.45 -18.08
C GLY A 256 -4.71 -37.21 -18.52
N THR A 257 -3.88 -38.25 -18.47
CA THR A 257 -2.44 -38.15 -18.74
C THR A 257 -2.07 -38.51 -20.18
N GLY A 258 -3.04 -38.96 -21.00
CA GLY A 258 -2.74 -39.41 -22.37
C GLY A 258 -2.14 -40.82 -22.40
N THR A 259 -2.32 -41.60 -21.33
CA THR A 259 -1.72 -42.94 -21.23
C THR A 259 -2.68 -44.02 -21.70
N ARG A 260 -2.18 -44.98 -22.49
CA ARG A 260 -2.96 -46.10 -23.05
C ARG A 260 -3.75 -46.91 -22.02
N LEU A 261 -3.20 -47.05 -20.81
CA LEU A 261 -3.84 -47.80 -19.73
C LEU A 261 -4.69 -46.90 -18.82
N GLY A 262 -4.20 -45.72 -18.47
CA GLY A 262 -4.83 -44.85 -17.47
C GLY A 262 -6.11 -44.19 -17.99
N ASP A 263 -6.09 -43.68 -19.22
CA ASP A 263 -7.21 -42.93 -19.78
C ASP A 263 -8.48 -43.78 -19.88
N PRO A 264 -8.44 -45.05 -20.36
CA PRO A 264 -9.64 -45.90 -20.35
C PRO A 264 -10.16 -46.23 -18.95
N ILE A 265 -9.27 -46.44 -17.98
CA ILE A 265 -9.65 -46.75 -16.59
C ILE A 265 -10.36 -45.55 -15.96
N GLU A 266 -9.86 -44.34 -16.19
CA GLU A 266 -10.47 -43.12 -15.68
C GLU A 266 -11.82 -42.83 -16.34
N ALA A 267 -11.90 -42.91 -17.68
CA ALA A 267 -13.16 -42.69 -18.39
C ALA A 267 -14.25 -43.68 -17.95
N GLN A 268 -13.91 -44.95 -17.78
CA GLN A 268 -14.84 -45.96 -17.25
C GLN A 268 -15.28 -45.68 -15.81
N ALA A 269 -14.38 -45.17 -14.95
CA ALA A 269 -14.74 -44.78 -13.59
C ALA A 269 -15.72 -43.59 -13.58
N LEU A 270 -15.55 -42.62 -14.48
CA LEU A 270 -16.46 -41.49 -14.66
C LEU A 270 -17.81 -41.92 -15.23
N LEU A 271 -17.84 -42.78 -16.26
CA LEU A 271 -19.07 -43.38 -16.80
C LEU A 271 -19.85 -44.14 -15.72
N ALA A 272 -19.16 -44.92 -14.88
CA ALA A 272 -19.76 -45.70 -13.80
C ALA A 272 -20.19 -44.87 -12.58
N THR A 273 -19.89 -43.57 -12.55
CA THR A 273 -20.28 -42.63 -11.48
C THR A 273 -21.15 -41.51 -12.03
N TYR A 274 -20.53 -40.51 -12.64
CA TYR A 274 -21.19 -39.33 -13.22
C TYR A 274 -22.05 -39.64 -14.45
N GLY A 275 -21.68 -40.63 -15.25
CA GLY A 275 -22.41 -41.00 -16.47
C GLY A 275 -23.72 -41.75 -16.23
N ARG A 276 -24.00 -42.18 -14.99
CA ARG A 276 -25.23 -42.90 -14.62
C ARG A 276 -26.36 -41.95 -14.27
N ASN A 277 -27.60 -42.35 -14.60
CA ASN A 277 -28.83 -41.62 -14.26
C ASN A 277 -28.83 -40.16 -14.70
N ARG A 278 -28.22 -39.88 -15.86
CA ARG A 278 -28.06 -38.55 -16.43
C ARG A 278 -28.76 -38.47 -17.77
N ALA A 279 -29.46 -37.37 -18.03
CA ALA A 279 -30.17 -37.16 -19.30
C ALA A 279 -29.14 -36.96 -20.43
N ALA A 280 -29.38 -37.58 -21.60
CA ALA A 280 -28.48 -37.48 -22.75
C ALA A 280 -28.28 -36.04 -23.23
N GLN A 281 -29.25 -35.15 -23.01
CA GLN A 281 -29.18 -33.73 -23.39
C GLN A 281 -28.27 -32.90 -22.47
N ASN A 282 -27.86 -33.45 -21.33
CA ASN A 282 -26.96 -32.80 -20.38
C ASN A 282 -25.90 -33.81 -19.93
N PRO A 283 -24.96 -34.21 -20.78
CA PRO A 283 -23.89 -35.14 -20.43
C PRO A 283 -22.92 -34.50 -19.42
N LEU A 284 -22.08 -35.33 -18.79
CA LEU A 284 -20.90 -34.83 -18.09
C LEU A 284 -19.86 -34.42 -19.13
N TRP A 285 -19.39 -33.18 -19.06
CA TRP A 285 -18.26 -32.73 -19.87
C TRP A 285 -16.93 -33.23 -19.31
N LEU A 286 -16.03 -33.69 -20.17
CA LEU A 286 -14.72 -34.24 -19.78
C LEU A 286 -13.58 -33.56 -20.54
N GLY A 287 -12.54 -33.15 -19.81
CA GLY A 287 -11.30 -32.63 -20.40
C GLY A 287 -10.11 -32.70 -19.45
N SER A 288 -8.93 -32.32 -19.95
CA SER A 288 -7.69 -32.25 -19.16
C SER A 288 -6.82 -31.08 -19.61
N ILE A 289 -6.36 -30.27 -18.66
CA ILE A 289 -5.42 -29.16 -18.87
C ILE A 289 -4.06 -29.67 -19.37
N LYS A 290 -3.74 -30.96 -19.13
CA LYS A 290 -2.46 -31.54 -19.55
C LYS A 290 -2.32 -31.57 -21.06
N SER A 291 -3.43 -31.57 -21.80
CA SER A 291 -3.42 -31.40 -23.25
C SER A 291 -2.90 -30.03 -23.71
N ASN A 292 -2.95 -29.01 -22.85
CA ASN A 292 -2.46 -27.65 -23.13
C ASN A 292 -1.02 -27.43 -22.67
N ILE A 293 -0.72 -27.82 -21.42
CA ILE A 293 0.53 -27.46 -20.74
C ILE A 293 1.41 -28.65 -20.36
N GLY A 294 1.01 -29.87 -20.73
CA GLY A 294 1.66 -31.09 -20.26
C GLY A 294 1.32 -31.43 -18.81
N HIS A 295 1.95 -32.48 -18.29
CA HIS A 295 1.77 -32.93 -16.92
C HIS A 295 2.71 -32.19 -15.97
N THR A 296 2.19 -31.18 -15.27
CA THR A 296 2.94 -30.34 -14.31
C THR A 296 3.20 -31.01 -12.94
N GLN A 297 3.33 -32.34 -12.94
CA GLN A 297 3.72 -33.14 -11.78
C GLN A 297 2.96 -32.79 -10.49
N ALA A 298 3.65 -32.31 -9.44
CA ALA A 298 3.03 -31.98 -8.16
C ALA A 298 1.99 -30.85 -8.28
N ALA A 299 2.18 -29.92 -9.22
CA ALA A 299 1.29 -28.80 -9.47
C ALA A 299 0.05 -29.17 -10.31
N ALA A 300 -0.01 -30.39 -10.86
CA ALA A 300 -1.04 -30.79 -11.83
C ALA A 300 -2.47 -30.68 -11.28
N GLY A 301 -2.66 -31.02 -10.00
CA GLY A 301 -3.94 -30.89 -9.32
C GLY A 301 -4.46 -29.46 -9.28
N LEU A 302 -3.63 -28.54 -8.79
CA LEU A 302 -3.99 -27.13 -8.70
C LEU A 302 -4.11 -26.46 -10.07
N ALA A 303 -3.32 -26.87 -11.06
CA ALA A 303 -3.51 -26.39 -12.43
C ALA A 303 -4.94 -26.68 -12.93
N GLY A 304 -5.45 -27.88 -12.64
CA GLY A 304 -6.84 -28.25 -12.93
C GLY A 304 -7.86 -27.42 -12.15
N VAL A 305 -7.62 -27.17 -10.85
CA VAL A 305 -8.47 -26.29 -10.03
C VAL A 305 -8.50 -24.87 -10.60
N ILE A 306 -7.35 -24.29 -10.91
CA ILE A 306 -7.22 -22.94 -11.48
C ILE A 306 -7.96 -22.85 -12.81
N LYS A 307 -7.80 -23.82 -13.72
CA LYS A 307 -8.55 -23.88 -14.98
C LYS A 307 -10.05 -23.86 -14.74
N MET A 308 -10.55 -24.66 -13.79
CA MET A 308 -11.98 -24.73 -13.50
C MET A 308 -12.51 -23.47 -12.84
N VAL A 309 -11.74 -22.83 -11.94
CA VAL A 309 -12.10 -21.52 -11.37
C VAL A 309 -12.18 -20.45 -12.47
N GLN A 310 -11.20 -20.39 -13.38
CA GLN A 310 -11.26 -19.45 -14.50
C GLN A 310 -12.41 -19.79 -15.47
N ALA A 311 -12.70 -21.06 -15.72
CA ALA A 311 -13.85 -21.49 -16.52
C ALA A 311 -15.18 -21.03 -15.90
N MET A 312 -15.30 -21.04 -14.56
CA MET A 312 -16.47 -20.50 -13.87
C MET A 312 -16.58 -18.98 -14.01
N ARG A 313 -15.48 -18.24 -13.83
CA ARG A 313 -15.43 -16.77 -13.95
C ARG A 313 -15.77 -16.31 -15.36
N HIS A 314 -15.18 -16.95 -16.36
CA HIS A 314 -15.42 -16.64 -17.77
C HIS A 314 -16.66 -17.35 -18.35
N GLN A 315 -17.38 -18.12 -17.53
CA GLN A 315 -18.60 -18.83 -17.93
C GLN A 315 -18.40 -19.69 -19.20
N ARG A 316 -17.22 -20.31 -19.35
CA ARG A 316 -16.83 -21.01 -20.58
C ARG A 316 -15.98 -22.24 -20.28
N LEU A 317 -16.34 -23.37 -20.85
CA LEU A 317 -15.56 -24.61 -20.83
C LEU A 317 -14.55 -24.60 -22.00
N PRO A 318 -13.24 -24.55 -21.74
CA PRO A 318 -12.23 -24.63 -22.79
C PRO A 318 -12.10 -26.07 -23.33
N ARG A 319 -11.80 -26.19 -24.63
CA ARG A 319 -11.57 -27.49 -25.27
C ARG A 319 -10.34 -28.20 -24.72
N THR A 320 -10.41 -29.53 -24.69
CA THR A 320 -9.23 -30.41 -24.57
C THR A 320 -8.58 -30.58 -25.94
N LEU A 321 -7.25 -30.58 -25.99
CA LEU A 321 -6.49 -30.63 -27.25
C LEU A 321 -6.10 -32.07 -27.63
N HIS A 322 -5.69 -32.24 -28.89
CA HIS A 322 -5.13 -33.46 -29.46
C HIS A 322 -6.09 -34.66 -29.49
N VAL A 323 -7.39 -34.40 -29.66
CA VAL A 323 -8.41 -35.44 -29.83
C VAL A 323 -8.90 -35.44 -31.27
N ASP A 324 -8.29 -36.29 -32.10
CA ASP A 324 -8.79 -36.53 -33.47
C ASP A 324 -10.03 -37.45 -33.46
N ALA A 325 -10.00 -38.47 -32.60
CA ALA A 325 -11.13 -39.34 -32.28
C ALA A 325 -11.03 -39.79 -30.82
N PRO A 326 -12.16 -39.97 -30.10
CA PRO A 326 -12.17 -40.59 -28.77
C PRO A 326 -11.60 -42.01 -28.80
N SER A 327 -10.98 -42.46 -27.70
CA SER A 327 -10.39 -43.79 -27.61
C SER A 327 -11.44 -44.91 -27.75
N SER A 328 -11.15 -45.87 -28.63
CA SER A 328 -11.93 -47.10 -28.85
C SER A 328 -11.86 -48.11 -27.69
N HIS A 329 -10.95 -47.89 -26.73
CA HIS A 329 -10.81 -48.70 -25.52
C HIS A 329 -11.80 -48.30 -24.41
N VAL A 330 -12.66 -47.32 -24.69
CA VAL A 330 -13.71 -46.84 -23.79
C VAL A 330 -15.06 -47.05 -24.46
N ASP A 331 -15.98 -47.67 -23.74
CA ASP A 331 -17.39 -47.76 -24.14
C ASP A 331 -18.11 -46.46 -23.78
N TRP A 332 -18.00 -45.45 -24.65
CA TRP A 332 -18.60 -44.12 -24.44
C TRP A 332 -20.13 -44.15 -24.42
N GLU A 333 -20.76 -45.19 -24.99
CA GLU A 333 -22.22 -45.34 -24.99
C GLU A 333 -22.76 -45.88 -23.66
N ALA A 334 -21.90 -46.38 -22.76
CA ALA A 334 -22.28 -46.93 -21.46
C ALA A 334 -22.82 -45.88 -20.45
N GLY A 335 -22.70 -44.59 -20.73
CA GLY A 335 -23.17 -43.50 -19.87
C GLY A 335 -23.04 -42.13 -20.53
N ALA A 336 -23.71 -41.12 -19.97
CA ALA A 336 -23.73 -39.78 -20.56
C ALA A 336 -22.48 -38.96 -20.17
N VAL A 337 -21.34 -39.24 -20.81
CA VAL A 337 -20.08 -38.49 -20.67
C VAL A 337 -19.56 -38.12 -22.07
N GLU A 338 -19.22 -36.85 -22.28
CA GLU A 338 -18.73 -36.34 -23.57
C GLU A 338 -17.40 -35.58 -23.42
N LEU A 339 -16.47 -35.83 -24.33
CA LEU A 339 -15.19 -35.10 -24.40
C LEU A 339 -15.41 -33.67 -24.92
N LEU A 340 -14.78 -32.70 -24.26
CA LEU A 340 -14.77 -31.29 -24.67
C LEU A 340 -13.83 -31.05 -25.88
N THR A 341 -14.16 -31.59 -27.04
CA THR A 341 -13.36 -31.39 -28.28
C THR A 341 -13.49 -29.95 -28.82
N GLU A 342 -14.57 -29.26 -28.46
CA GLU A 342 -14.82 -27.85 -28.76
C GLU A 342 -15.07 -27.05 -27.48
N ALA A 343 -14.77 -25.74 -27.52
CA ALA A 343 -15.04 -24.86 -26.40
C ALA A 343 -16.54 -24.54 -26.36
N ARG A 344 -17.14 -24.52 -25.16
CA ARG A 344 -18.59 -24.37 -24.98
C ARG A 344 -18.90 -23.33 -23.92
N ASP A 345 -20.00 -22.62 -24.10
CA ASP A 345 -20.52 -21.74 -23.05
C ASP A 345 -20.99 -22.59 -21.86
N TRP A 346 -20.66 -22.13 -20.66
CA TRP A 346 -21.08 -22.76 -19.42
C TRP A 346 -22.13 -21.89 -18.76
N VAL A 347 -23.35 -21.89 -19.29
CA VAL A 347 -24.45 -21.11 -18.71
C VAL A 347 -25.06 -21.88 -17.54
N SER A 348 -25.35 -21.18 -16.44
CA SER A 348 -26.07 -21.75 -15.28
C SER A 348 -27.48 -22.16 -15.72
N GLN A 349 -27.82 -23.45 -15.60
CA GLN A 349 -29.16 -23.96 -15.89
C GLN A 349 -30.08 -23.80 -14.67
N ASP A 350 -31.27 -23.22 -14.85
CA ASP A 350 -32.34 -23.13 -13.83
C ASP A 350 -31.88 -22.58 -12.46
N GLY A 351 -30.91 -21.66 -12.46
CA GLY A 351 -30.35 -21.06 -11.24
C GLY A 351 -29.45 -22.00 -10.41
N ARG A 352 -29.11 -23.20 -10.90
CA ARG A 352 -28.18 -24.12 -10.23
C ARG A 352 -26.73 -23.63 -10.37
N PRO A 353 -25.96 -23.54 -9.27
CA PRO A 353 -24.54 -23.17 -9.34
C PRO A 353 -23.75 -24.11 -10.26
N ARG A 354 -22.84 -23.52 -11.06
CA ARG A 354 -21.88 -24.28 -11.86
C ARG A 354 -20.97 -25.11 -10.95
N ARG A 355 -20.79 -26.38 -11.28
CA ARG A 355 -19.99 -27.31 -10.46
C ARG A 355 -19.04 -28.14 -11.30
N ALA A 356 -17.80 -28.25 -10.83
CA ALA A 356 -16.77 -29.06 -11.47
C ALA A 356 -16.18 -30.09 -10.50
N GLY A 357 -15.89 -31.29 -11.00
CA GLY A 357 -14.98 -32.23 -10.35
C GLY A 357 -13.56 -32.03 -10.85
N VAL A 358 -12.56 -32.18 -9.99
CA VAL A 358 -11.13 -32.17 -10.34
C VAL A 358 -10.48 -33.44 -9.78
N SER A 359 -9.90 -34.25 -10.64
CA SER A 359 -9.24 -35.52 -10.29
C SER A 359 -7.72 -35.41 -10.39
N SER A 360 -6.99 -36.03 -9.46
CA SER A 360 -5.57 -36.32 -9.66
C SER A 360 -5.20 -37.64 -9.00
N PHE A 361 -4.51 -38.51 -9.75
CA PHE A 361 -4.17 -39.87 -9.33
C PHE A 361 -2.66 -40.04 -9.34
N GLY A 362 -2.08 -40.31 -8.16
CA GLY A 362 -0.64 -40.44 -7.97
C GLY A 362 -0.14 -41.79 -8.44
N ILE A 363 1.07 -41.83 -9.00
CA ILE A 363 1.73 -43.09 -9.43
C ILE A 363 1.96 -44.08 -8.26
N SER A 364 1.93 -43.59 -7.01
CA SER A 364 1.98 -44.42 -5.80
C SER A 364 0.62 -44.98 -5.37
N GLY A 365 -0.44 -44.78 -6.17
CA GLY A 365 -1.80 -45.25 -5.92
C GLY A 365 -2.68 -44.30 -5.09
N THR A 366 -2.16 -43.17 -4.61
CA THR A 366 -2.96 -42.19 -3.86
C THR A 366 -3.82 -41.35 -4.80
N ASN A 367 -5.13 -41.45 -4.67
CA ASN A 367 -6.10 -40.70 -5.49
C ASN A 367 -6.71 -39.54 -4.71
N ALA A 368 -6.92 -38.42 -5.38
CA ALA A 368 -7.65 -37.28 -4.84
C ALA A 368 -8.75 -36.82 -5.82
N HIS A 369 -9.90 -36.43 -5.27
CA HIS A 369 -10.99 -35.81 -6.04
C HIS A 369 -11.57 -34.63 -5.26
N VAL A 370 -11.78 -33.52 -5.95
CA VAL A 370 -12.27 -32.24 -5.40
C VAL A 370 -13.51 -31.80 -6.16
N ILE A 371 -14.54 -31.33 -5.44
CA ILE A 371 -15.72 -30.71 -6.01
C ILE A 371 -15.66 -29.20 -5.77
N LEU A 372 -15.66 -28.44 -6.87
CA LEU A 372 -15.71 -26.99 -6.90
C LEU A 372 -17.12 -26.53 -7.24
N GLU A 373 -17.52 -25.39 -6.68
CA GLU A 373 -18.78 -24.71 -6.98
C GLU A 373 -18.53 -23.23 -7.23
N GLN A 374 -19.33 -22.66 -8.12
CA GLN A 374 -19.37 -21.23 -8.41
C GLN A 374 -19.48 -20.40 -7.12
N ALA A 375 -18.77 -19.27 -7.09
CA ALA A 375 -18.93 -18.30 -6.02
C ALA A 375 -20.40 -17.84 -5.90
N PRO A 376 -20.93 -17.62 -4.68
CA PRO A 376 -22.24 -17.03 -4.49
C PRO A 376 -22.31 -15.64 -5.13
N ALA A 377 -23.46 -15.28 -5.72
CA ALA A 377 -23.71 -13.92 -6.23
C ALA A 377 -23.37 -12.89 -5.14
N SER A 378 -22.54 -11.90 -5.46
CA SER A 378 -22.20 -10.84 -4.51
C SER A 378 -23.41 -9.91 -4.35
N ILE A 379 -23.79 -9.67 -3.10
CA ILE A 379 -24.82 -8.70 -2.77
C ILE A 379 -24.14 -7.33 -2.71
N VAL A 380 -24.58 -6.39 -3.53
CA VAL A 380 -24.17 -4.98 -3.42
C VAL A 380 -25.34 -4.21 -2.84
N VAL A 381 -25.13 -3.59 -1.70
CA VAL A 381 -26.06 -2.59 -1.15
C VAL A 381 -25.73 -1.28 -1.85
N THR A 382 -26.66 -0.74 -2.64
CA THR A 382 -26.47 0.56 -3.29
C THR A 382 -26.55 1.67 -2.24
N SER A 383 -26.06 2.85 -2.59
CA SER A 383 -26.09 4.06 -1.75
C SER A 383 -27.51 4.50 -1.31
N GLY A 384 -28.57 3.92 -1.87
CA GLY A 384 -29.96 4.11 -1.47
C GLY A 384 -30.55 3.01 -0.56
N GLY A 385 -29.75 2.03 -0.10
CA GLY A 385 -30.21 0.94 0.76
C GLY A 385 -30.93 -0.20 0.05
N GLU A 386 -30.94 -0.23 -1.29
CA GLU A 386 -31.48 -1.35 -2.06
C GLU A 386 -30.44 -2.48 -2.19
N ILE A 387 -30.91 -3.72 -2.02
CA ILE A 387 -30.12 -4.95 -2.13
C ILE A 387 -30.15 -5.40 -3.60
N ALA A 388 -29.05 -5.23 -4.32
CA ALA A 388 -28.89 -5.75 -5.69
C ALA A 388 -28.03 -7.02 -5.70
N PHE A 389 -28.47 -8.04 -6.44
CA PHE A 389 -27.72 -9.28 -6.65
C PHE A 389 -26.84 -9.14 -7.90
N ARG A 390 -25.51 -9.23 -7.76
CA ARG A 390 -24.58 -9.31 -8.90
C ARG A 390 -24.63 -10.72 -9.50
N ALA A 391 -25.31 -10.86 -10.63
CA ALA A 391 -25.30 -12.09 -11.42
C ALA A 391 -24.50 -11.98 -12.73
N ASP A 392 -23.96 -10.81 -13.10
CA ASP A 392 -23.32 -10.62 -14.41
C ASP A 392 -22.29 -9.48 -14.42
N ASP A 393 -21.13 -9.70 -15.05
CA ASP A 393 -20.05 -8.70 -15.25
C ASP A 393 -20.44 -7.61 -16.29
N SER A 394 -21.53 -7.81 -17.02
CA SER A 394 -22.02 -6.87 -18.05
C SER A 394 -22.70 -5.61 -17.48
N ALA A 395 -23.12 -5.64 -16.21
CA ALA A 395 -23.84 -4.54 -15.56
C ALA A 395 -22.94 -3.50 -14.87
N ALA A 396 -21.61 -3.70 -14.89
CA ALA A 396 -20.65 -2.75 -14.31
C ALA A 396 -20.63 -1.39 -15.03
N SER A 397 -21.12 -1.31 -16.28
CA SER A 397 -21.17 -0.04 -17.02
C SER A 397 -22.38 0.84 -16.68
N ALA A 398 -23.48 0.27 -16.18
CA ALA A 398 -24.73 1.01 -15.97
C ALA A 398 -24.93 1.49 -14.52
N ALA A 399 -24.32 0.83 -13.53
CA ALA A 399 -24.43 1.22 -12.11
C ALA A 399 -23.35 2.22 -11.66
N ASN A 400 -22.29 2.40 -12.43
CA ASN A 400 -21.26 3.42 -12.17
C ASN A 400 -21.69 4.85 -12.59
N ASP A 401 -22.81 4.98 -13.30
CA ASP A 401 -23.31 6.28 -13.78
C ASP A 401 -24.11 7.07 -12.73
N ALA A 402 -24.47 6.42 -11.60
CA ALA A 402 -25.21 7.05 -10.51
C ALA A 402 -24.36 7.42 -9.28
N SER A 403 -23.06 7.06 -9.28
CA SER A 403 -22.07 7.50 -8.27
C SER A 403 -20.88 8.24 -8.89
N SER A 404 -20.96 8.59 -10.18
CA SER A 404 -20.01 9.47 -10.87
C SER A 404 -20.19 10.96 -10.52
N GLY A 405 -21.03 11.26 -9.52
CA GLY A 405 -21.17 12.58 -8.92
C GLY A 405 -19.96 12.94 -8.06
N ALA A 406 -18.97 13.57 -8.71
CA ALA A 406 -18.02 14.55 -8.20
C ALA A 406 -17.34 14.30 -6.83
N SER A 407 -16.03 14.07 -6.89
CA SER A 407 -15.10 14.82 -6.02
C SER A 407 -13.93 15.30 -6.87
N GLY A 408 -14.01 16.53 -7.39
CA GLY A 408 -12.95 17.19 -8.16
C GLY A 408 -11.72 17.58 -7.32
N GLY A 409 -11.42 16.81 -6.27
CA GLY A 409 -10.30 17.04 -5.36
C GLY A 409 -9.05 16.27 -5.79
N PRO A 410 -7.87 16.63 -5.27
CA PRO A 410 -6.63 15.93 -5.55
C PRO A 410 -6.68 14.48 -5.03
N MET A 411 -6.29 13.53 -5.87
CA MET A 411 -6.20 12.11 -5.57
C MET A 411 -4.74 11.67 -5.42
N PRO A 412 -4.37 11.03 -4.28
CA PRO A 412 -3.04 10.47 -4.10
C PRO A 412 -2.96 9.01 -4.58
N TRP A 413 -2.02 8.69 -5.47
CA TRP A 413 -1.59 7.33 -5.77
C TRP A 413 -0.28 7.02 -5.05
N VAL A 414 -0.34 6.07 -4.11
CA VAL A 414 0.80 5.66 -3.30
C VAL A 414 1.43 4.41 -3.91
N ILE A 415 2.72 4.48 -4.23
CA ILE A 415 3.47 3.35 -4.78
C ILE A 415 4.70 3.13 -3.91
N SER A 416 5.03 1.87 -3.65
CA SER A 416 6.25 1.55 -2.93
C SER A 416 6.94 0.32 -3.49
N ALA A 417 8.24 0.22 -3.26
CA ALA A 417 9.05 -0.95 -3.58
C ALA A 417 10.29 -1.03 -2.66
N ARG A 418 10.99 -2.16 -2.70
CA ARG A 418 12.22 -2.37 -1.93
C ARG A 418 13.48 -1.76 -2.56
N SER A 419 13.37 -1.23 -3.78
CA SER A 419 14.47 -0.53 -4.45
C SER A 419 13.96 0.57 -5.37
N VAL A 420 14.83 1.51 -5.74
CA VAL A 420 14.52 2.56 -6.72
C VAL A 420 14.13 1.96 -8.08
N ALA A 421 14.86 0.94 -8.53
CA ALA A 421 14.58 0.27 -9.80
C ALA A 421 13.20 -0.43 -9.80
N ALA A 422 12.86 -1.11 -8.69
CA ALA A 422 11.55 -1.75 -8.53
C ALA A 422 10.41 -0.72 -8.44
N LEU A 423 10.64 0.45 -7.82
CA LEU A 423 9.66 1.53 -7.75
C LEU A 423 9.35 2.09 -9.16
N SER A 424 10.38 2.35 -9.96
CA SER A 424 10.19 2.77 -11.36
C SER A 424 9.58 1.65 -12.21
N GLY A 425 9.94 0.39 -11.96
CA GLY A 425 9.33 -0.77 -12.61
C GLY A 425 7.83 -0.91 -12.31
N GLN A 426 7.44 -0.73 -11.05
CA GLN A 426 6.03 -0.76 -10.64
C GLN A 426 5.24 0.39 -11.25
N ALA A 427 5.82 1.60 -11.31
CA ALA A 427 5.19 2.73 -11.97
C ALA A 427 4.94 2.46 -13.47
N ARG A 428 5.91 1.84 -14.16
CA ARG A 428 5.78 1.45 -15.56
C ARG A 428 4.67 0.42 -15.76
N ARG A 429 4.64 -0.65 -14.97
CA ARG A 429 3.59 -1.68 -15.05
C ARG A 429 2.20 -1.09 -14.83
N LEU A 430 2.06 -0.22 -13.82
CA LEU A 430 0.78 0.42 -13.54
C LEU A 430 0.37 1.35 -14.70
N HIS A 431 1.31 2.12 -15.27
CA HIS A 431 1.03 2.94 -16.43
C HIS A 431 0.56 2.10 -17.63
N GLU A 432 1.29 1.04 -17.98
CA GLU A 432 0.93 0.14 -19.09
C GLU A 432 -0.45 -0.50 -18.89
N PHE A 433 -0.74 -0.97 -17.67
CA PHE A 433 -2.06 -1.50 -17.31
C PHE A 433 -3.18 -0.47 -17.54
N LEU A 434 -2.99 0.77 -17.07
CA LEU A 434 -4.00 1.82 -17.19
C LEU A 434 -4.16 2.33 -18.64
N ILE A 435 -3.16 2.18 -19.49
CA ILE A 435 -3.32 2.43 -20.92
C ILE A 435 -4.15 1.33 -21.57
N ALA A 436 -3.92 0.06 -21.20
CA ALA A 436 -4.71 -1.07 -21.70
C ALA A 436 -6.16 -1.06 -21.19
N GLU A 437 -6.39 -0.52 -19.99
CA GLU A 437 -7.69 -0.46 -19.33
C GLU A 437 -8.18 0.99 -19.13
N PRO A 438 -8.65 1.67 -20.21
CA PRO A 438 -9.10 3.05 -20.14
C PRO A 438 -10.34 3.24 -19.25
N GLY A 439 -11.11 2.17 -19.01
CA GLY A 439 -12.28 2.18 -18.12
C GLY A 439 -11.98 2.05 -16.62
N ALA A 440 -10.70 1.85 -16.24
CA ALA A 440 -10.33 1.74 -14.83
C ALA A 440 -10.48 3.09 -14.11
N ASP A 441 -11.37 3.16 -13.12
CA ASP A 441 -11.60 4.38 -12.33
C ASP A 441 -10.37 4.74 -11.46
N ALA A 442 -9.99 6.03 -11.45
CA ALA A 442 -8.78 6.50 -10.78
C ALA A 442 -8.86 6.41 -9.24
N VAL A 443 -10.05 6.60 -8.66
CA VAL A 443 -10.29 6.45 -7.22
C VAL A 443 -10.12 4.98 -6.82
N SER A 444 -10.70 4.07 -7.59
CA SER A 444 -10.60 2.63 -7.38
C SER A 444 -9.15 2.14 -7.47
N VAL A 445 -8.37 2.64 -8.42
CA VAL A 445 -6.92 2.38 -8.51
C VAL A 445 -6.20 2.87 -7.24
N GLY A 446 -6.48 4.09 -6.79
CA GLY A 446 -5.91 4.63 -5.56
C GLY A 446 -6.22 3.76 -4.33
N ARG A 447 -7.46 3.27 -4.22
CA ARG A 447 -7.86 2.34 -3.15
C ARG A 447 -7.12 1.02 -3.22
N GLU A 448 -6.96 0.43 -4.40
CA GLU A 448 -6.24 -0.83 -4.55
C GLU A 448 -4.73 -0.71 -4.26
N LEU A 449 -4.13 0.44 -4.59
CA LEU A 449 -2.75 0.76 -4.22
C LEU A 449 -2.56 0.82 -2.70
N LEU A 450 -3.56 1.29 -1.95
CA LEU A 450 -3.52 1.33 -0.48
C LEU A 450 -3.58 -0.06 0.17
N ARG A 451 -4.02 -1.10 -0.57
CA ARG A 451 -4.07 -2.50 -0.10
C ARG A 451 -2.77 -3.26 -0.35
N ARG A 452 -1.76 -2.63 -0.96
CA ARG A 452 -0.44 -3.21 -1.20
C ARG A 452 0.51 -2.95 -0.02
N SER A 453 1.48 -3.84 0.15
CA SER A 453 2.58 -3.67 1.11
C SER A 453 3.27 -2.32 0.95
N ARG A 454 3.62 -1.69 2.08
CA ARG A 454 4.30 -0.38 2.10
C ARG A 454 5.80 -0.51 2.40
N PHE A 455 6.59 -0.63 1.35
CA PHE A 455 8.06 -0.76 1.39
C PHE A 455 8.79 0.56 1.63
N GLU A 456 10.11 0.50 1.68
CA GLU A 456 11.01 1.60 2.06
C GLU A 456 11.05 2.71 1.01
N HIS A 457 11.20 2.37 -0.28
CA HIS A 457 11.20 3.35 -1.36
C HIS A 457 9.76 3.67 -1.74
N ARG A 458 9.31 4.89 -1.48
CA ARG A 458 7.92 5.32 -1.65
C ARG A 458 7.83 6.50 -2.61
N ALA A 459 6.75 6.51 -3.38
CA ALA A 459 6.32 7.66 -4.14
C ALA A 459 4.82 7.92 -3.91
N VAL A 460 4.43 9.20 -3.91
CA VAL A 460 3.04 9.65 -3.95
C VAL A 460 2.89 10.53 -5.17
N ILE A 461 1.95 10.18 -6.03
CA ILE A 461 1.56 10.97 -7.19
C ILE A 461 0.24 11.64 -6.86
N VAL A 462 0.16 12.96 -6.94
CA VAL A 462 -1.05 13.73 -6.61
C VAL A 462 -1.62 14.35 -7.89
N GLY A 463 -2.82 13.98 -8.29
CA GLY A 463 -3.47 14.52 -9.48
C GLY A 463 -4.98 14.67 -9.31
N SER A 464 -5.57 15.64 -9.99
CA SER A 464 -7.03 15.91 -9.98
C SER A 464 -7.81 15.07 -10.99
N ASP A 465 -7.11 14.43 -11.92
CA ASP A 465 -7.69 13.71 -13.04
C ASP A 465 -6.77 12.57 -13.47
N ARG A 466 -7.30 11.69 -14.32
CA ARG A 466 -6.56 10.51 -14.80
C ARG A 466 -5.28 10.89 -15.54
N GLN A 467 -5.32 11.93 -16.37
CA GLN A 467 -4.18 12.28 -17.22
C GLN A 467 -3.01 12.79 -16.37
N SER A 468 -3.28 13.67 -15.41
CA SER A 468 -2.23 14.16 -14.49
C SER A 468 -1.59 13.03 -13.68
N LEU A 469 -2.37 12.01 -13.30
CA LEU A 469 -1.86 10.82 -12.61
C LEU A 469 -1.02 9.91 -13.53
N LEU A 470 -1.44 9.70 -14.79
CA LEU A 470 -0.67 8.95 -15.79
C LEU A 470 0.67 9.65 -16.13
N ASP A 471 0.65 10.97 -16.27
CA ASP A 471 1.86 11.76 -16.50
C ASP A 471 2.83 11.63 -15.31
N GLY A 472 2.30 11.66 -14.09
CA GLY A 472 3.08 11.39 -12.88
C GLY A 472 3.70 9.99 -12.84
N LEU A 473 2.99 8.96 -13.33
CA LEU A 473 3.53 7.60 -13.44
C LEU A 473 4.68 7.54 -14.46
N ASN A 474 4.55 8.22 -15.59
CA ASN A 474 5.62 8.30 -16.59
C ASN A 474 6.87 8.99 -16.04
N VAL A 475 6.70 10.09 -15.30
CA VAL A 475 7.80 10.75 -14.60
C VAL A 475 8.45 9.81 -13.58
N LEU A 476 7.64 9.04 -12.83
CA LEU A 476 8.15 8.05 -11.88
C LEU A 476 8.90 6.88 -12.54
N ALA A 477 8.37 6.38 -13.65
CA ALA A 477 8.94 5.27 -14.42
C ALA A 477 10.27 5.63 -15.09
N SER A 478 10.43 6.89 -15.49
CA SER A 478 11.67 7.43 -16.10
C SER A 478 12.69 7.93 -15.08
N GLY A 479 12.31 8.01 -13.79
CA GLY A 479 13.16 8.57 -12.74
C GLY A 479 13.24 10.11 -12.73
N GLY A 480 12.46 10.81 -13.57
CA GLY A 480 12.43 12.28 -13.64
C GLY A 480 11.85 12.97 -12.40
N GLU A 481 11.83 14.30 -12.37
CA GLU A 481 11.27 15.09 -11.27
C GLU A 481 10.05 15.90 -11.74
N ALA A 482 9.00 15.95 -10.94
CA ALA A 482 7.84 16.80 -11.18
C ALA A 482 7.16 17.13 -9.84
N ALA A 483 6.53 18.30 -9.74
CA ALA A 483 5.95 18.78 -8.47
C ALA A 483 4.87 17.83 -7.90
N GLN A 484 4.14 17.16 -8.78
CA GLN A 484 3.10 16.20 -8.42
C GLN A 484 3.64 14.81 -8.00
N VAL A 485 4.95 14.55 -8.15
CA VAL A 485 5.58 13.27 -7.81
C VAL A 485 6.50 13.45 -6.61
N ILE A 486 6.02 13.06 -5.44
CA ILE A 486 6.76 13.15 -4.19
C ILE A 486 7.43 11.81 -3.92
N ARG A 487 8.75 11.80 -3.70
CA ARG A 487 9.52 10.57 -3.43
C ARG A 487 10.21 10.64 -2.08
N GLY A 488 10.37 9.48 -1.44
CA GLY A 488 11.13 9.36 -0.21
C GLY A 488 11.57 7.94 0.05
N VAL A 489 12.56 7.79 0.92
CA VAL A 489 12.96 6.49 1.47
C VAL A 489 12.64 6.51 2.96
N ALA A 490 11.75 5.63 3.39
CA ALA A 490 11.53 5.39 4.81
C ALA A 490 12.70 4.56 5.35
N ALA A 491 13.31 4.98 6.46
CA ALA A 491 14.29 4.14 7.14
C ALA A 491 13.62 2.82 7.59
N GLY A 492 14.27 1.69 7.34
CA GLY A 492 13.75 0.36 7.71
C GLY A 492 13.70 0.17 9.24
N GLY A 493 12.63 -0.45 9.73
CA GLY A 493 12.26 -0.52 11.15
C GLY A 493 11.20 0.54 11.48
N ALA A 494 10.25 0.21 12.35
CA ALA A 494 9.09 1.05 12.71
C ALA A 494 9.44 2.53 12.70
N VAL A 495 8.66 3.32 11.94
CA VAL A 495 8.77 4.78 11.75
C VAL A 495 9.18 5.47 13.06
N GLY A 496 10.48 5.52 13.31
CA GLY A 496 11.03 5.81 14.62
C GLY A 496 10.96 7.30 14.89
N GLY A 497 10.57 7.67 16.10
CA GLY A 497 10.48 9.05 16.55
C GLY A 497 9.07 9.60 16.49
N LYS A 498 8.89 10.77 17.09
CA LYS A 498 7.61 11.42 17.38
C LYS A 498 7.24 12.41 16.28
N THR A 499 5.94 12.51 15.99
CA THR A 499 5.36 13.52 15.11
C THR A 499 5.01 14.76 15.93
N VAL A 500 5.53 15.91 15.50
CA VAL A 500 5.28 17.22 16.09
C VAL A 500 4.45 18.05 15.12
N LEU A 501 3.30 18.54 15.58
CA LEU A 501 2.48 19.48 14.83
C LEU A 501 2.82 20.92 15.25
N VAL A 502 3.12 21.79 14.29
CA VAL A 502 3.60 23.17 14.57
C VAL A 502 2.66 24.18 13.96
N PHE A 503 2.00 24.99 14.79
CA PHE A 503 1.06 26.02 14.35
C PHE A 503 1.77 27.36 14.12
N PRO A 504 1.57 28.02 12.96
CA PRO A 504 2.23 29.28 12.69
C PRO A 504 1.63 30.46 13.45
N GLY A 505 2.44 31.52 13.55
CA GLY A 505 2.03 32.81 14.10
C GLY A 505 1.57 33.79 13.01
N GLN A 506 1.30 35.02 13.44
CA GLN A 506 0.97 36.14 12.56
C GLN A 506 2.12 36.41 11.56
N GLY A 507 1.75 36.67 10.31
CA GLY A 507 2.64 36.83 9.16
C GLY A 507 2.50 35.73 8.10
N SER A 508 1.74 34.66 8.41
CA SER A 508 1.45 33.55 7.48
C SER A 508 0.10 33.65 6.77
N GLN A 509 -0.75 34.60 7.18
CA GLN A 509 -2.07 34.81 6.61
C GLN A 509 -2.00 35.37 5.18
N TRP A 510 -2.98 34.99 4.35
CA TRP A 510 -3.19 35.53 3.00
C TRP A 510 -4.67 35.37 2.61
N VAL A 511 -5.16 36.22 1.71
CA VAL A 511 -6.55 36.17 1.21
C VAL A 511 -6.79 34.89 0.42
N GLY A 512 -7.79 34.10 0.80
CA GLY A 512 -8.13 32.80 0.24
C GLY A 512 -7.62 31.61 1.07
N MET A 513 -6.94 31.86 2.19
CA MET A 513 -6.42 30.78 3.03
C MET A 513 -7.54 29.87 3.55
N GLY A 514 -7.36 28.56 3.41
CA GLY A 514 -8.33 27.54 3.85
C GLY A 514 -9.55 27.35 2.93
N GLN A 515 -9.80 28.22 1.95
CA GLN A 515 -10.99 28.15 1.10
C GLN A 515 -11.11 26.83 0.33
N GLY A 516 -10.05 26.44 -0.39
CA GLY A 516 -10.02 25.17 -1.12
C GLY A 516 -10.10 23.94 -0.20
N LEU A 517 -9.71 24.06 1.08
CA LEU A 517 -9.88 22.98 2.06
C LEU A 517 -11.34 22.86 2.52
N CYS A 518 -12.05 23.98 2.71
CA CYS A 518 -13.50 23.96 2.98
C CYS A 518 -14.27 23.29 1.83
N GLU A 519 -13.93 23.63 0.59
CA GLU A 519 -14.57 23.05 -0.60
C GLU A 519 -14.32 21.54 -0.73
N ALA A 520 -13.10 21.10 -0.42
CA ALA A 520 -12.70 19.70 -0.61
C ALA A 520 -13.02 18.79 0.59
N PHE A 521 -13.04 19.31 1.82
CA PHE A 521 -13.08 18.50 3.04
C PHE A 521 -14.15 18.99 4.03
N PRO A 522 -15.31 18.30 4.11
CA PRO A 522 -16.39 18.67 5.03
C PRO A 522 -15.97 18.73 6.51
N VAL A 523 -15.01 17.88 6.94
CA VAL A 523 -14.48 17.90 8.31
C VAL A 523 -13.73 19.20 8.60
N PHE A 524 -12.95 19.69 7.64
CA PHE A 524 -12.28 20.99 7.75
C PHE A 524 -13.31 22.11 7.78
N ALA A 525 -14.26 22.10 6.84
CA ALA A 525 -15.29 23.12 6.72
C ALA A 525 -16.10 23.28 8.02
N ALA A 526 -16.60 22.19 8.57
CA ALA A 526 -17.40 22.22 9.80
C ALA A 526 -16.61 22.80 11.00
N ALA A 527 -15.36 22.37 11.18
CA ALA A 527 -14.51 22.85 12.27
C ALA A 527 -14.10 24.32 12.09
N PHE A 528 -13.83 24.74 10.85
CA PHE A 528 -13.49 26.11 10.51
C PHE A 528 -14.70 27.04 10.72
N GLU A 529 -15.87 26.67 10.21
CA GLU A 529 -17.11 27.44 10.34
C GLU A 529 -17.56 27.59 11.79
N GLU A 530 -17.43 26.53 12.61
CA GLU A 530 -17.71 26.60 14.04
C GLU A 530 -16.77 27.60 14.75
N ALA A 531 -15.47 27.52 14.46
CA ALA A 531 -14.49 28.45 15.03
C ALA A 531 -14.76 29.90 14.60
N VAL A 532 -15.07 30.14 13.32
CA VAL A 532 -15.42 31.46 12.77
C VAL A 532 -16.69 32.00 13.41
N GLY A 533 -17.75 31.20 13.53
CA GLY A 533 -19.00 31.63 14.14
C GLY A 533 -18.82 32.08 15.59
N LEU A 534 -18.07 31.30 16.38
CA LEU A 534 -17.74 31.65 17.76
C LEU A 534 -16.86 32.91 17.85
N LEU A 535 -15.90 33.07 16.93
CA LEU A 535 -15.03 34.26 16.86
C LEU A 535 -15.84 35.51 16.51
N ASP A 536 -16.70 35.42 15.51
CA ASP A 536 -17.57 36.51 15.06
C ASP A 536 -18.52 36.96 16.18
N ASP A 537 -19.14 36.01 16.87
CA ASP A 537 -20.00 36.28 18.04
C ASP A 537 -19.24 37.00 19.15
N ARG A 538 -18.00 36.57 19.44
CA ARG A 538 -17.16 37.16 20.50
C ARG A 538 -16.59 38.53 20.12
N LEU A 539 -16.35 38.77 18.84
CA LEU A 539 -15.80 40.02 18.32
C LEU A 539 -16.89 41.01 17.87
N GLY A 540 -18.15 40.59 17.82
CA GLY A 540 -19.27 41.41 17.37
C GLY A 540 -19.23 41.68 15.86
N LEU A 541 -18.75 40.70 15.08
CA LEU A 541 -18.58 40.79 13.63
C LEU A 541 -19.75 40.11 12.90
N ALA A 542 -20.11 40.61 11.72
CA ALA A 542 -21.14 40.02 10.89
C ALA A 542 -21.04 40.45 9.43
N GLY A 543 -21.67 39.68 8.54
CA GLY A 543 -21.76 40.00 7.11
C GLY A 543 -20.37 40.18 6.48
N PRO A 544 -20.09 41.28 5.75
CA PRO A 544 -18.80 41.49 5.09
C PRO A 544 -17.62 41.70 6.05
N LEU A 545 -17.89 41.90 7.36
CA LEU A 545 -16.87 42.03 8.40
C LEU A 545 -16.67 40.74 9.19
N SER A 546 -17.38 39.65 8.87
CA SER A 546 -17.10 38.32 9.44
C SER A 546 -15.65 37.93 9.17
N VAL A 547 -15.02 37.21 10.10
CA VAL A 547 -13.67 36.64 9.91
C VAL A 547 -13.62 35.83 8.61
N GLY A 548 -14.59 34.95 8.36
CA GLY A 548 -14.63 34.14 7.14
C GLY A 548 -14.76 34.99 5.87
N ALA A 549 -15.61 36.02 5.91
CA ALA A 549 -15.80 36.93 4.77
C ALA A 549 -14.52 37.73 4.45
N VAL A 550 -13.82 38.23 5.46
CA VAL A 550 -12.54 38.96 5.27
C VAL A 550 -11.44 38.03 4.75
N LEU A 551 -11.40 36.78 5.21
CA LEU A 551 -10.42 35.81 4.74
C LEU A 551 -10.59 35.42 3.27
N TRP A 552 -11.80 35.48 2.72
CA TRP A 552 -12.11 34.97 1.37
C TRP A 552 -12.67 36.05 0.42
N SER A 553 -12.51 37.33 0.74
CA SER A 553 -13.04 38.42 -0.08
C SER A 553 -12.40 38.48 -1.49
N ASP A 554 -13.23 38.36 -2.53
CA ASP A 554 -12.87 38.60 -3.94
C ASP A 554 -12.84 40.09 -4.31
N ASP A 555 -13.38 40.95 -3.45
CA ASP A 555 -13.60 42.37 -3.75
C ASP A 555 -12.33 43.19 -3.54
N THR A 556 -11.53 43.31 -4.60
CA THR A 556 -10.35 44.19 -4.68
C THR A 556 -10.69 45.69 -4.70
N THR A 557 -11.97 46.08 -4.56
CA THR A 557 -12.42 47.47 -4.78
C THR A 557 -12.70 48.33 -3.55
N ALA A 558 -12.44 47.88 -2.32
CA ALA A 558 -12.39 48.78 -1.16
C ALA A 558 -11.60 48.15 0.00
N ASP A 559 -10.42 48.69 0.33
CA ASP A 559 -9.67 48.50 1.61
C ASP A 559 -9.44 47.06 2.14
N ALA A 560 -9.91 46.01 1.45
CA ALA A 560 -9.96 44.62 1.92
C ALA A 560 -8.61 43.88 1.82
N ASP A 561 -7.79 44.22 0.82
CA ASP A 561 -6.43 43.69 0.67
C ASP A 561 -5.55 43.95 1.91
N GLY A 562 -5.91 44.93 2.75
CA GLY A 562 -5.23 45.23 4.02
C GLY A 562 -5.92 44.68 5.27
N LEU A 563 -7.19 44.25 5.19
CA LEU A 563 -7.94 43.79 6.37
C LEU A 563 -7.46 42.43 6.87
N VAL A 564 -7.02 41.53 5.99
CA VAL A 564 -6.44 40.24 6.40
C VAL A 564 -5.17 40.43 7.24
N ASP A 565 -4.41 41.51 6.97
CA ASP A 565 -3.20 41.88 7.71
C ASP A 565 -3.51 42.65 9.02
N ASN A 566 -4.76 43.08 9.22
CA ASN A 566 -5.17 43.65 10.50
C ASN A 566 -5.04 42.60 11.60
N THR A 567 -4.44 42.98 12.72
CA THR A 567 -4.15 42.11 13.86
C THR A 567 -5.36 41.29 14.32
N LEU A 568 -6.55 41.89 14.29
CA LEU A 568 -7.77 41.23 14.72
C LEU A 568 -8.13 40.04 13.81
N TYR A 569 -8.19 40.28 12.49
CA TYR A 569 -8.52 39.24 11.52
C TYR A 569 -7.39 38.22 11.31
N ALA A 570 -6.12 38.67 11.35
CA ALA A 570 -4.98 37.77 11.23
C ALA A 570 -4.94 36.72 12.36
N GLN A 571 -5.10 37.14 13.62
CA GLN A 571 -5.09 36.20 14.75
C GLN A 571 -6.31 35.28 14.76
N ALA A 572 -7.51 35.84 14.55
CA ALA A 572 -8.75 35.07 14.50
C ALA A 572 -8.73 34.04 13.36
N GLY A 573 -8.32 34.47 12.16
CA GLY A 573 -8.29 33.63 10.98
C GLY A 573 -7.23 32.53 11.04
N LEU A 574 -6.02 32.82 11.52
CA LEU A 574 -4.97 31.81 11.68
C LEU A 574 -5.37 30.73 12.70
N PHE A 575 -6.04 31.12 13.79
CA PHE A 575 -6.58 30.16 14.75
C PHE A 575 -7.67 29.29 14.10
N ALA A 576 -8.64 29.88 13.39
CA ALA A 576 -9.70 29.13 12.72
C ALA A 576 -9.16 28.14 11.68
N VAL A 577 -8.18 28.55 10.86
CA VAL A 577 -7.49 27.64 9.93
C VAL A 577 -6.75 26.54 10.67
N GLY A 578 -6.04 26.87 11.76
CA GLY A 578 -5.35 25.88 12.61
C GLY A 578 -6.30 24.83 13.18
N VAL A 579 -7.48 25.24 13.67
CA VAL A 579 -8.55 24.34 14.12
C VAL A 579 -9.00 23.42 12.99
N GLY A 580 -9.29 23.97 11.81
CA GLY A 580 -9.69 23.17 10.64
C GLY A 580 -8.63 22.13 10.24
N VAL A 581 -7.34 22.54 10.17
CA VAL A 581 -6.23 21.63 9.82
C VAL A 581 -6.06 20.54 10.87
N TRP A 582 -6.19 20.87 12.15
CA TRP A 582 -6.10 19.91 13.25
C TRP A 582 -7.15 18.79 13.09
N HIS A 583 -8.41 19.15 12.93
CA HIS A 583 -9.51 18.19 12.75
C HIS A 583 -9.36 17.37 11.46
N LEU A 584 -8.88 17.99 10.38
CA LEU A 584 -8.61 17.29 9.13
C LEU A 584 -7.54 16.20 9.31
N LEU A 585 -6.42 16.52 9.95
CA LEU A 585 -5.35 15.55 10.21
C LEU A 585 -5.80 14.42 11.15
N GLN A 586 -6.61 14.74 12.16
CA GLN A 586 -7.23 13.73 13.02
C GLN A 586 -8.13 12.78 12.23
N SER A 587 -8.94 13.31 11.29
CA SER A 587 -9.81 12.50 10.45
C SER A 587 -9.05 11.52 9.54
N TRP A 588 -7.81 11.84 9.19
CA TRP A 588 -6.91 10.97 8.43
C TRP A 588 -6.14 9.97 9.31
N GLY A 589 -6.34 10.00 10.63
CA GLY A 589 -5.66 9.11 11.58
C GLY A 589 -4.19 9.47 11.82
N VAL A 590 -3.78 10.72 11.57
CA VAL A 590 -2.40 11.17 11.83
C VAL A 590 -2.16 11.18 13.35
N SER A 591 -1.26 10.32 13.82
CA SER A 591 -0.84 10.32 15.22
C SER A 591 0.14 11.47 15.50
N VAL A 592 -0.25 12.36 16.41
CA VAL A 592 0.54 13.52 16.86
C VAL A 592 0.98 13.28 18.30
N ASP A 593 2.29 13.31 18.53
CA ASP A 593 2.89 13.03 19.84
C ASP A 593 3.15 14.31 20.65
N ALA A 594 3.37 15.42 19.94
CA ALA A 594 3.56 16.73 20.54
C ALA A 594 3.07 17.84 19.63
N VAL A 595 2.74 19.00 20.21
CA VAL A 595 2.37 20.21 19.50
C VAL A 595 3.27 21.38 19.90
N ALA A 596 3.48 22.29 18.97
CA ALA A 596 4.18 23.55 19.19
C ALA A 596 3.42 24.64 18.44
N GLY A 597 3.65 25.89 18.81
CA GLY A 597 3.13 26.99 18.03
C GLY A 597 3.95 28.25 18.20
N HIS A 598 3.95 29.11 17.20
CA HIS A 598 4.65 30.39 17.26
C HIS A 598 3.68 31.49 17.69
N SER A 599 3.89 32.08 18.87
CA SER A 599 3.03 33.17 19.37
C SER A 599 1.54 32.74 19.38
N ILE A 600 0.67 33.35 18.55
CA ILE A 600 -0.74 32.96 18.42
C ILE A 600 -0.94 31.49 18.05
N GLY A 601 0.00 30.89 17.31
CA GLY A 601 -0.03 29.47 17.03
C GLY A 601 0.02 28.61 18.29
N GLU A 602 0.59 29.08 19.40
CA GLU A 602 0.61 28.32 20.65
C GLU A 602 -0.78 28.20 21.28
N VAL A 603 -1.69 29.15 21.03
CA VAL A 603 -3.09 29.02 21.45
C VAL A 603 -3.77 27.89 20.65
N ALA A 604 -3.50 27.81 19.34
CA ALA A 604 -3.96 26.67 18.52
C ALA A 604 -3.34 25.35 18.99
N ALA A 605 -2.07 25.35 19.38
CA ALA A 605 -1.41 24.19 19.97
C ALA A 605 -2.05 23.79 21.30
N ALA A 606 -2.37 24.75 22.19
CA ALA A 606 -3.04 24.48 23.46
C ALA A 606 -4.45 23.90 23.26
N TYR A 607 -5.20 24.40 22.27
CA TYR A 607 -6.48 23.81 21.85
C TYR A 607 -6.30 22.38 21.34
N ALA A 608 -5.36 22.15 20.40
CA ALA A 608 -5.08 20.81 19.87
C ALA A 608 -4.61 19.83 20.96
N ALA A 609 -3.89 20.31 21.97
CA ALA A 609 -3.49 19.54 23.14
C ALA A 609 -4.63 19.30 24.15
N GLY A 610 -5.81 19.91 23.97
CA GLY A 610 -6.95 19.76 24.87
C GLY A 610 -6.87 20.57 26.17
N VAL A 611 -5.95 21.55 26.26
CA VAL A 611 -5.81 22.46 27.41
C VAL A 611 -7.01 23.38 27.54
N LEU A 612 -7.62 23.75 26.41
CA LEU A 612 -8.83 24.54 26.29
C LEU A 612 -9.80 23.81 25.34
N ASP A 613 -11.11 23.95 25.55
CA ASP A 613 -12.05 23.64 24.47
C ASP A 613 -12.10 24.78 23.45
N LEU A 614 -12.89 24.59 22.40
CA LEU A 614 -13.00 25.57 21.33
C LEU A 614 -13.58 26.90 21.85
N GLY A 615 -14.57 26.86 22.74
CA GLY A 615 -15.21 28.08 23.27
C GLY A 615 -14.26 28.94 24.09
N ASP A 616 -13.48 28.32 24.98
CA ASP A 616 -12.48 29.02 25.79
C ASP A 616 -11.28 29.47 24.96
N ALA A 617 -10.82 28.64 24.02
CA ALA A 617 -9.73 29.01 23.10
C ALA A 617 -10.14 30.21 22.22
N VAL A 618 -11.35 30.20 21.66
CA VAL A 618 -11.90 31.34 20.91
C VAL A 618 -12.02 32.58 21.79
N THR A 619 -12.46 32.43 23.04
CA THR A 619 -12.56 33.56 23.98
C THR A 619 -11.18 34.19 24.25
N LEU A 620 -10.15 33.36 24.43
CA LEU A 620 -8.76 33.81 24.56
C LEU A 620 -8.30 34.55 23.30
N VAL A 621 -8.45 33.94 22.12
CA VAL A 621 -8.02 34.53 20.84
C VAL A 621 -8.74 35.84 20.57
N ALA A 622 -10.06 35.90 20.73
CA ALA A 622 -10.86 37.10 20.50
C ALA A 622 -10.44 38.24 21.44
N ALA A 623 -10.24 37.95 22.73
CA ALA A 623 -9.79 38.95 23.68
C ALA A 623 -8.38 39.47 23.34
N ARG A 624 -7.44 38.56 23.03
CA ARG A 624 -6.08 38.92 22.62
C ARG A 624 -6.08 39.78 21.37
N ALA A 625 -6.78 39.34 20.33
CA ALA A 625 -6.90 40.00 19.04
C ALA A 625 -7.46 41.42 19.18
N ARG A 626 -8.58 41.57 19.90
CA ARG A 626 -9.25 42.86 20.13
C ARG A 626 -8.38 43.82 20.96
N LEU A 627 -7.81 43.33 22.06
CA LEU A 627 -7.01 44.16 22.96
C LEU A 627 -5.71 44.63 22.29
N MET A 628 -5.04 43.75 21.53
CA MET A 628 -3.85 44.12 20.76
C MET A 628 -4.17 45.11 19.63
N ALA A 629 -5.30 44.92 18.93
CA ALA A 629 -5.72 45.83 17.87
C ALA A 629 -6.13 47.23 18.39
N GLY A 630 -6.53 47.34 19.66
CA GLY A 630 -6.91 48.61 20.29
C GLY A 630 -5.76 49.40 20.92
N LEU A 631 -4.52 48.91 20.85
CA LEU A 631 -3.35 49.62 21.36
C LEU A 631 -2.99 50.82 20.46
N PRO A 632 -2.26 51.81 20.99
CA PRO A 632 -1.79 52.93 20.18
C PRO A 632 -0.86 52.47 19.04
N GLU A 633 -1.02 53.11 17.88
CA GLU A 633 -0.08 52.97 16.76
C GLU A 633 1.30 53.57 17.12
N GLY A 634 2.34 53.23 16.34
CA GLY A 634 3.71 53.75 16.52
C GLY A 634 4.74 52.71 16.98
N GLY A 635 4.31 51.45 17.14
CA GLY A 635 5.21 50.31 17.32
C GLY A 635 5.76 49.79 15.98
N ALA A 636 6.94 49.16 16.02
CA ALA A 636 7.54 48.47 14.88
C ALA A 636 8.14 47.12 15.28
N MET A 637 8.39 46.27 14.27
CA MET A 637 9.13 45.03 14.43
C MET A 637 10.11 44.83 13.26
N ALA A 638 11.29 44.30 13.56
CA ALA A 638 12.31 43.98 12.56
C ALA A 638 12.97 42.64 12.87
N ALA A 639 13.10 41.80 11.84
CA ALA A 639 13.89 40.58 11.91
C ALA A 639 15.36 40.90 11.59
N VAL A 640 16.26 40.52 12.48
CA VAL A 640 17.71 40.65 12.38
C VAL A 640 18.30 39.27 12.14
N GLY A 641 19.09 39.13 11.09
CA GLY A 641 19.72 37.89 10.64
C GLY A 641 20.93 37.47 11.48
N ALA A 642 20.86 37.57 12.81
CA ALA A 642 21.97 37.39 13.75
C ALA A 642 21.58 36.52 14.95
N GLU A 643 22.59 36.03 15.67
CA GLU A 643 22.39 35.32 16.94
C GLU A 643 21.84 36.23 18.05
N VAL A 644 21.12 35.63 19.01
CA VAL A 644 20.49 36.36 20.13
C VAL A 644 21.48 37.19 20.94
N SER A 645 22.70 36.70 21.14
CA SER A 645 23.77 37.39 21.88
C SER A 645 24.19 38.70 21.19
N VAL A 646 24.24 38.70 19.85
CA VAL A 646 24.56 39.87 19.04
C VAL A 646 23.44 40.90 19.13
N VAL A 647 22.19 40.48 19.01
CA VAL A 647 21.03 41.39 19.11
C VAL A 647 20.90 41.96 20.52
N GLN A 648 21.18 41.18 21.56
CA GLN A 648 21.25 41.68 22.94
C GLN A 648 22.31 42.77 23.10
N ALA A 649 23.48 42.62 22.47
CA ALA A 649 24.52 43.64 22.49
C ALA A 649 24.12 44.92 21.74
N LEU A 650 23.39 44.79 20.61
CA LEU A 650 22.88 45.93 19.85
C LEU A 650 21.74 46.67 20.58
N LEU A 651 20.99 45.96 21.42
CA LEU A 651 19.96 46.55 22.28
C LEU A 651 20.54 47.22 23.53
N ALA A 652 21.80 46.93 23.90
CA ALA A 652 22.41 47.48 25.08
C ALA A 652 22.50 49.02 24.99
N GLY A 653 21.71 49.72 25.80
CA GLY A 653 21.63 51.19 25.80
C GLY A 653 20.58 51.78 24.86
N VAL A 654 19.77 50.97 24.18
CA VAL A 654 18.58 51.42 23.45
C VAL A 654 17.35 51.21 24.31
N GLU A 655 16.75 52.30 24.78
CA GLU A 655 15.44 52.25 25.45
C GLU A 655 14.31 52.16 24.43
N GLY A 656 13.20 51.51 24.80
CA GLY A 656 12.00 51.43 23.95
C GLY A 656 11.91 50.22 23.02
N ALA A 657 12.91 49.31 23.02
CA ALA A 657 12.89 48.08 22.22
C ALA A 657 13.23 46.83 23.07
N ASP A 658 12.61 45.71 22.72
CA ASP A 658 12.74 44.39 23.36
C ASP A 658 12.95 43.30 22.28
N ILE A 659 13.41 42.10 22.67
CA ILE A 659 13.45 40.94 21.77
C ILE A 659 12.08 40.26 21.78
N ALA A 660 11.42 40.23 20.63
CA ALA A 660 10.11 39.61 20.45
C ALA A 660 10.19 38.11 20.19
N ALA A 661 11.17 37.65 19.40
CA ALA A 661 11.30 36.23 19.07
C ALA A 661 12.74 35.80 18.78
N VAL A 662 13.07 34.56 19.13
CA VAL A 662 14.30 33.86 18.74
C VAL A 662 13.85 32.64 17.91
N ASN A 663 13.87 32.78 16.59
CA ASN A 663 13.30 31.81 15.64
C ASN A 663 14.32 30.77 15.18
N SER A 664 15.59 31.14 15.11
CA SER A 664 16.73 30.25 14.85
C SER A 664 18.02 30.90 15.36
N ASP A 665 19.16 30.23 15.19
CA ASP A 665 20.49 30.77 15.46
C ASP A 665 20.81 32.05 14.66
N SER A 666 20.08 32.31 13.58
CA SER A 666 20.33 33.40 12.64
C SER A 666 19.07 34.20 12.32
N SER A 667 18.06 34.13 13.19
CA SER A 667 16.80 34.87 13.03
C SER A 667 16.24 35.28 14.39
N VAL A 668 16.42 36.56 14.72
CA VAL A 668 15.92 37.17 15.96
C VAL A 668 15.06 38.38 15.59
N VAL A 669 13.91 38.53 16.23
CA VAL A 669 12.98 39.64 15.98
C VAL A 669 13.05 40.64 17.13
N VAL A 670 13.25 41.90 16.80
CA VAL A 670 13.21 43.04 17.74
C VAL A 670 11.86 43.74 17.59
N SER A 671 11.28 44.18 18.70
CA SER A 671 10.00 44.88 18.73
C SER A 671 9.99 46.01 19.77
N GLY A 672 9.34 47.12 19.43
CA GLY A 672 9.18 48.24 20.35
C GLY A 672 8.74 49.51 19.64
N GLU A 673 9.07 50.65 20.20
CA GLU A 673 8.84 51.96 19.59
C GLU A 673 9.57 52.06 18.24
N ALA A 674 8.92 52.65 17.23
CA ALA A 674 9.46 52.69 15.86
C ALA A 674 10.89 53.25 15.79
N ALA A 675 11.17 54.33 16.52
CA ALA A 675 12.49 54.96 16.55
C ALA A 675 13.56 54.05 17.18
N ALA A 676 13.22 53.35 18.26
CA ALA A 676 14.13 52.42 18.93
C ALA A 676 14.45 51.20 18.05
N VAL A 677 13.44 50.64 17.38
CA VAL A 677 13.63 49.54 16.43
C VAL A 677 14.47 49.98 15.23
N GLU A 678 14.28 51.20 14.72
CA GLU A 678 15.09 51.76 13.63
C GLU A 678 16.54 51.97 14.06
N GLN A 679 16.79 52.43 15.30
CA GLN A 679 18.14 52.56 15.85
C GLN A 679 18.86 51.21 15.90
N VAL A 680 18.21 50.16 16.41
CA VAL A 680 18.78 48.80 16.46
C VAL A 680 18.99 48.25 15.05
N SER A 681 18.05 48.47 14.15
CA SER A 681 18.12 48.05 12.74
C SER A 681 19.32 48.69 12.03
N ALA A 682 19.50 49.99 12.16
CA ALA A 682 20.61 50.71 11.56
C ALA A 682 21.97 50.25 12.14
N ALA A 683 22.04 50.00 13.46
CA ALA A 683 23.25 49.47 14.09
C ALA A 683 23.58 48.05 13.60
N ALA A 684 22.56 47.20 13.43
CA ALA A 684 22.73 45.85 12.88
C ALA A 684 23.24 45.89 11.42
N GLU A 685 22.65 46.74 10.58
CA GLU A 685 23.07 46.93 9.18
C GLU A 685 24.52 47.46 9.08
N GLN A 686 24.89 48.41 9.94
CA GLN A 686 26.27 48.93 10.03
C GLN A 686 27.26 47.83 10.46
N ALA A 687 26.83 46.91 11.32
CA ALA A 687 27.60 45.73 11.71
C ALA A 687 27.58 44.60 10.66
N GLY A 688 26.92 44.81 9.50
CA GLY A 688 26.90 43.89 8.37
C GLY A 688 25.80 42.81 8.41
N TRP A 689 24.86 42.91 9.36
CA TRP A 689 23.75 41.96 9.47
C TRP A 689 22.60 42.33 8.55
N ARG A 690 21.91 41.32 8.01
CA ARG A 690 20.68 41.54 7.25
C ARG A 690 19.55 41.90 8.20
N VAL A 691 18.85 42.99 7.91
CA VAL A 691 17.62 43.39 8.62
C VAL A 691 16.43 43.36 7.67
N THR A 692 15.26 43.00 8.17
CA THR A 692 14.00 43.02 7.42
C THR A 692 12.88 43.54 8.31
N ARG A 693 12.31 44.70 7.96
CA ARG A 693 11.15 45.25 8.65
C ARG A 693 9.93 44.35 8.43
N LEU A 694 9.22 44.03 9.50
CA LEU A 694 8.03 43.19 9.43
C LEU A 694 6.80 44.05 9.16
N ARG A 695 5.89 43.54 8.32
CA ARG A 695 4.61 44.18 8.01
C ARG A 695 3.62 43.88 9.13
N VAL A 696 3.68 44.65 10.21
CA VAL A 696 2.80 44.54 11.37
C VAL A 696 2.31 45.92 11.80
N SER A 697 1.12 45.98 12.40
CA SER A 697 0.54 47.25 12.87
C SER A 697 1.03 47.67 14.25
N HIS A 698 1.54 46.72 15.05
CA HIS A 698 1.95 46.94 16.44
C HIS A 698 3.26 46.22 16.78
N ALA A 699 3.83 46.59 17.93
CA ALA A 699 5.05 46.02 18.47
C ALA A 699 4.77 44.84 19.43
N PHE A 700 4.39 43.68 18.88
CA PHE A 700 4.09 42.48 19.68
C PHE A 700 5.29 41.98 20.48
N HIS A 701 5.04 41.36 21.63
CA HIS A 701 6.10 40.81 22.50
C HIS A 701 7.10 41.87 22.98
N SER A 702 6.59 43.05 23.29
CA SER A 702 7.36 44.20 23.82
C SER A 702 6.59 44.90 24.93
N ARG A 703 7.24 45.86 25.60
CA ARG A 703 6.62 46.75 26.61
C ARG A 703 5.38 47.48 26.12
N LEU A 704 5.24 47.67 24.82
CA LEU A 704 4.04 48.30 24.25
C LEU A 704 2.78 47.42 24.39
N MET A 705 2.91 46.16 24.81
CA MET A 705 1.79 45.30 25.20
C MET A 705 1.33 45.51 26.64
N ASP A 706 2.12 46.16 27.51
CA ASP A 706 1.80 46.35 28.93
C ASP A 706 0.38 46.92 29.19
N PRO A 707 -0.14 47.89 28.41
CA PRO A 707 -1.47 48.47 28.65
C PRO A 707 -2.62 47.46 28.54
N MET A 708 -2.48 46.39 27.76
CA MET A 708 -3.55 45.41 27.57
C MET A 708 -3.56 44.27 28.60
N LEU A 709 -2.47 44.09 29.37
CA LEU A 709 -2.23 42.88 30.14
C LEU A 709 -3.26 42.66 31.27
N GLY A 710 -3.74 43.74 31.91
CA GLY A 710 -4.73 43.65 32.99
C GLY A 710 -6.10 43.19 32.51
N ASP A 711 -6.58 43.77 31.41
CA ASP A 711 -7.85 43.37 30.79
C ASP A 711 -7.77 41.95 30.23
N PHE A 712 -6.61 41.57 29.71
CA PHE A 712 -6.40 40.20 29.21
C PHE A 712 -6.38 39.17 30.34
N LEU A 713 -5.70 39.45 31.45
CA LEU A 713 -5.71 38.59 32.64
C LEU A 713 -7.14 38.35 33.14
N SER A 714 -7.95 39.42 33.18
CA SER A 714 -9.35 39.33 33.62
C SER A 714 -10.18 38.36 32.78
N VAL A 715 -9.90 38.27 31.47
CA VAL A 715 -10.54 37.26 30.59
C VAL A 715 -10.00 35.86 30.88
N LEU A 716 -8.68 35.72 31.00
CA LEU A 716 -8.01 34.43 31.20
C LEU A 716 -8.40 33.74 32.52
N GLU A 717 -8.67 34.50 33.57
CA GLU A 717 -9.15 33.99 34.86
C GLU A 717 -10.55 33.37 34.78
N GLY A 718 -11.33 33.70 33.74
CA GLY A 718 -12.65 33.13 33.48
C GLY A 718 -12.65 31.83 32.67
N LEU A 719 -11.49 31.38 32.16
CA LEU A 719 -11.39 30.21 31.28
C LEU A 719 -11.26 28.91 32.07
N SER A 720 -11.75 27.80 31.48
CA SER A 720 -11.66 26.47 32.06
C SER A 720 -10.44 25.69 31.52
N TRP A 721 -9.38 25.67 32.33
CA TRP A 721 -8.13 24.98 32.02
C TRP A 721 -8.22 23.47 32.27
N ARG A 722 -7.73 22.67 31.32
CA ARG A 722 -7.70 21.21 31.37
C ARG A 722 -6.30 20.64 31.29
N SER A 723 -6.12 19.44 31.83
CA SER A 723 -4.89 18.67 31.62
C SER A 723 -4.71 18.34 30.14
N PRO A 724 -3.51 18.53 29.58
CA PRO A 724 -3.25 18.26 28.16
C PRO A 724 -3.33 16.76 27.87
N GLN A 725 -3.85 16.41 26.69
CA GLN A 725 -3.85 15.06 26.13
C GLN A 725 -2.64 14.80 25.23
N ILE A 726 -2.00 15.87 24.74
CA ILE A 726 -0.83 15.83 23.87
C ILE A 726 0.24 16.73 24.48
N ALA A 727 1.50 16.32 24.42
CA ALA A 727 2.58 17.14 24.94
C ALA A 727 2.68 18.47 24.16
N LEU A 728 2.98 19.57 24.85
CA LEU A 728 3.13 20.88 24.23
C LEU A 728 4.31 21.65 24.80
N VAL A 729 4.98 22.44 23.95
CA VAL A 729 6.19 23.19 24.30
C VAL A 729 5.89 24.68 24.49
N SER A 730 6.48 25.24 25.54
CA SER A 730 6.33 26.66 25.87
C SER A 730 7.16 27.55 24.96
N ASN A 731 6.58 28.66 24.51
CA ASN A 731 7.36 29.72 23.85
C ASN A 731 8.21 30.57 24.79
N LEU A 732 8.05 30.51 26.11
CA LEU A 732 8.83 31.39 27.01
C LEU A 732 10.19 30.81 27.39
N ASP A 733 10.25 29.50 27.62
CA ASP A 733 11.43 28.83 28.15
C ASP A 733 11.79 27.52 27.43
N GLY A 734 11.00 27.09 26.43
CA GLY A 734 11.21 25.82 25.73
C GLY A 734 10.88 24.58 26.56
N SER A 735 10.26 24.74 27.75
CA SER A 735 9.85 23.61 28.58
C SER A 735 8.70 22.83 27.94
N ILE A 736 8.76 21.50 28.05
CA ILE A 736 7.71 20.61 27.53
C ILE A 736 6.77 20.25 28.68
N THR A 737 5.51 20.60 28.53
CA THR A 737 4.43 20.05 29.36
C THR A 737 4.02 18.71 28.76
N ALA A 738 4.21 17.63 29.52
CA ALA A 738 3.84 16.29 29.11
C ALA A 738 2.30 16.13 29.04
N ALA A 739 1.84 15.15 28.26
CA ALA A 739 0.45 14.69 28.33
C ALA A 739 0.11 14.26 29.78
N GLU A 740 -1.14 14.47 30.18
CA GLU A 740 -1.69 14.20 31.51
C GLU A 740 -1.07 15.02 32.66
N ALA A 741 -0.30 16.06 32.36
CA ALA A 741 0.21 16.97 33.38
C ALA A 741 -0.95 17.60 34.21
N PRO A 742 -0.79 17.77 35.53
CA PRO A 742 -1.83 18.39 36.36
C PRO A 742 -2.18 19.82 35.94
N VAL A 743 -3.44 20.20 36.14
CA VAL A 743 -3.90 21.59 36.01
C VAL A 743 -3.16 22.47 37.03
N GLY A 744 -2.80 23.69 36.63
CA GLY A 744 -1.98 24.63 37.40
C GLY A 744 -0.50 24.64 37.03
N GLY A 745 -0.10 23.85 36.02
CA GLY A 745 1.21 23.93 35.37
C GLY A 745 1.31 25.11 34.39
N VAL A 746 2.44 25.18 33.65
CA VAL A 746 2.80 26.29 32.74
C VAL A 746 1.64 26.66 31.80
N HIS A 747 1.20 25.74 30.93
CA HIS A 747 0.16 26.04 29.92
C HIS A 747 -1.27 26.14 30.49
N THR A 748 -1.50 25.73 31.74
CA THR A 748 -2.82 25.76 32.40
C THR A 748 -2.93 26.89 33.43
N SER A 749 -2.01 27.87 33.36
CA SER A 749 -1.98 29.05 34.23
C SER A 749 -2.38 30.30 33.44
N PRO A 750 -3.38 31.09 33.89
CA PRO A 750 -3.69 32.39 33.29
C PRO A 750 -2.47 33.31 33.19
N ARG A 751 -1.60 33.31 34.21
CA ARG A 751 -0.41 34.15 34.25
C ARG A 751 0.57 33.83 33.12
N TYR A 752 0.68 32.55 32.74
CA TYR A 752 1.53 32.16 31.63
C TYR A 752 1.13 32.88 30.34
N TRP A 753 -0.16 32.98 30.04
CA TRP A 753 -0.64 33.61 28.81
C TRP A 753 -0.49 35.14 28.81
N VAL A 754 -0.49 35.77 29.99
CA VAL A 754 -0.12 37.19 30.13
C VAL A 754 1.37 37.39 29.86
N GLU A 755 2.21 36.56 30.47
CA GLU A 755 3.67 36.57 30.23
C GLU A 755 4.00 36.22 28.77
N HIS A 756 3.24 35.32 28.15
CA HIS A 756 3.36 34.89 26.76
C HIS A 756 3.18 36.02 25.77
N VAL A 757 2.23 36.92 26.02
CA VAL A 757 1.98 38.10 25.17
C VAL A 757 3.11 39.14 25.28
N ARG A 758 3.76 39.20 26.44
CA ARG A 758 4.76 40.22 26.77
C ARG A 758 6.21 39.77 26.53
N GLY A 759 6.49 38.49 26.73
CA GLY A 759 7.82 37.88 26.74
C GLY A 759 8.32 37.48 25.36
N THR A 760 9.59 37.06 25.29
CA THR A 760 10.22 36.62 24.04
C THR A 760 9.74 35.24 23.62
N VAL A 761 9.32 35.09 22.37
CA VAL A 761 9.01 33.79 21.75
C VAL A 761 10.30 33.01 21.43
N ARG A 762 10.64 32.03 22.26
CA ARG A 762 11.81 31.14 22.19
C ARG A 762 11.54 29.92 21.31
N PHE A 763 11.09 30.16 20.08
CA PHE A 763 10.69 29.12 19.14
C PHE A 763 11.82 28.11 18.83
N ALA A 764 13.05 28.60 18.61
CA ALA A 764 14.20 27.73 18.36
C ALA A 764 14.46 26.76 19.53
N ASP A 765 14.39 27.26 20.76
CA ASP A 765 14.61 26.46 21.97
C ASP A 765 13.51 25.40 22.13
N GLY A 766 12.26 25.75 21.84
CA GLY A 766 11.14 24.79 21.87
C GLY A 766 11.25 23.69 20.81
N ILE A 767 11.64 24.03 19.58
CA ILE A 767 11.89 23.03 18.52
C ILE A 767 13.07 22.11 18.88
N ALA A 768 14.15 22.66 19.41
CA ALA A 768 15.30 21.88 19.86
C ALA A 768 14.93 20.94 21.03
N ALA A 769 14.12 21.41 21.99
CA ALA A 769 13.62 20.60 23.09
C ALA A 769 12.77 19.42 22.60
N LEU A 770 11.85 19.66 21.66
CA LEU A 770 11.01 18.61 21.08
C LEU A 770 11.82 17.58 20.28
N ALA A 771 12.84 18.02 19.53
CA ALA A 771 13.77 17.12 18.88
C ALA A 771 14.56 16.27 19.89
N GLY A 772 15.06 16.89 20.96
CA GLY A 772 15.70 16.19 22.08
C GLY A 772 14.79 15.17 22.78
N ALA A 773 13.47 15.41 22.78
CA ALA A 773 12.45 14.50 23.30
C ALA A 773 12.00 13.40 22.32
N GLY A 774 12.70 13.27 21.19
CA GLY A 774 12.47 12.24 20.16
C GLY A 774 11.64 12.69 18.97
N GLY A 775 11.31 13.99 18.85
CA GLY A 775 10.63 14.56 17.68
C GLY A 775 11.48 14.44 16.42
N SER A 776 10.98 13.73 15.40
CA SER A 776 11.69 13.50 14.14
C SER A 776 10.92 13.95 12.91
N ARG A 777 9.61 14.20 13.05
CA ARG A 777 8.73 14.65 11.97
C ARG A 777 8.03 15.91 12.42
N PHE A 778 8.29 17.03 11.76
CA PHE A 778 7.68 18.32 12.07
C PHE A 778 6.73 18.70 10.93
N VAL A 779 5.45 18.86 11.24
CA VAL A 779 4.39 19.21 10.28
C VAL A 779 3.90 20.61 10.61
N VAL A 780 4.07 21.57 9.69
CA VAL A 780 3.54 22.92 9.87
C VAL A 780 2.04 22.91 9.54
N ALA A 781 1.20 23.18 10.55
CA ALA A 781 -0.25 23.16 10.46
C ALA A 781 -0.80 24.58 10.29
N GLY A 782 -0.66 25.12 9.07
CA GLY A 782 -1.22 26.43 8.76
C GLY A 782 -1.15 26.76 7.28
N PRO A 783 -1.47 28.02 6.93
CA PRO A 783 -1.73 28.43 5.54
C PRO A 783 -0.46 28.62 4.69
N ASP A 784 0.73 28.64 5.30
CA ASP A 784 2.00 28.75 4.59
C ASP A 784 3.06 27.75 5.11
N GLY A 785 4.20 27.70 4.41
CA GLY A 785 5.34 26.85 4.78
C GLY A 785 6.48 27.59 5.50
N GLY A 786 6.25 28.81 6.00
CA GLY A 786 7.31 29.71 6.48
C GLY A 786 8.14 29.12 7.64
N LEU A 787 7.48 28.49 8.61
CA LEU A 787 8.13 27.88 9.76
C LEU A 787 9.01 26.67 9.39
N SER A 788 8.77 26.00 8.26
CA SER A 788 9.54 24.83 7.85
C SER A 788 11.03 25.15 7.69
N ALA A 789 11.34 26.33 7.14
CA ALA A 789 12.74 26.77 6.98
C ALA A 789 13.40 27.06 8.33
N LEU A 790 12.67 27.64 9.28
CA LEU A 790 13.18 27.94 10.63
C LEU A 790 13.42 26.66 11.44
N ILE A 791 12.50 25.69 11.35
CA ILE A 791 12.67 24.36 11.96
C ILE A 791 13.92 23.67 11.40
N GLN A 792 14.11 23.68 10.08
CA GLN A 792 15.29 23.08 9.44
C GLN A 792 16.61 23.73 9.90
N GLN A 793 16.63 25.07 10.01
CA GLN A 793 17.79 25.81 10.52
C GLN A 793 18.13 25.38 11.95
N THR A 794 17.14 25.40 12.84
CA THR A 794 17.30 25.00 14.25
C THR A 794 17.81 23.57 14.39
N LEU A 795 17.33 22.64 13.56
CA LEU A 795 17.74 21.24 13.59
C LEU A 795 19.05 20.95 12.83
N GLY A 796 19.67 21.95 12.20
CA GLY A 796 20.88 21.79 11.40
C GLY A 796 20.69 20.95 10.13
N VAL A 797 19.44 20.75 9.68
CA VAL A 797 19.10 19.97 8.49
C VAL A 797 19.29 20.85 7.26
N ARG A 798 20.35 20.60 6.48
CA ARG A 798 20.56 21.29 5.21
C ARG A 798 19.69 20.69 4.12
N THR A 799 18.71 21.45 3.64
CA THR A 799 18.09 21.21 2.34
C THR A 799 19.01 21.74 1.22
N PRO A 800 19.14 21.04 0.08
CA PRO A 800 19.75 21.64 -1.11
C PRO A 800 18.96 22.89 -1.48
N ARG A 801 19.62 24.05 -1.56
CA ARG A 801 18.94 25.29 -1.96
C ARG A 801 18.48 25.15 -3.41
N TRP A 802 17.16 25.16 -3.61
CA TRP A 802 16.54 25.29 -4.92
C TRP A 802 16.64 26.76 -5.38
N CYS A 803 17.42 27.01 -6.42
CA CYS A 803 17.46 28.32 -7.05
C CYS A 803 16.20 28.52 -7.90
N ARG A 804 15.28 29.42 -7.50
CA ARG A 804 14.08 29.79 -8.29
C ARG A 804 14.39 30.32 -9.69
N CYS A 805 15.65 30.70 -9.98
CA CYS A 805 16.07 31.24 -11.28
C CYS A 805 16.51 30.16 -12.28
N CYS A 806 17.04 29.02 -11.83
CA CYS A 806 17.64 28.03 -12.73
C CYS A 806 17.35 26.56 -12.41
N GLY A 807 16.63 26.23 -11.33
CA GLY A 807 16.20 24.85 -11.07
C GLY A 807 17.33 23.85 -10.78
N VAL A 808 18.53 24.31 -10.40
CA VAL A 808 19.67 23.44 -10.04
C VAL A 808 20.04 23.61 -8.56
N ALA A 809 20.39 22.49 -7.91
CA ALA A 809 20.90 22.46 -6.54
C ALA A 809 22.35 22.99 -6.48
N GLU A 810 22.57 24.09 -5.74
CA GLU A 810 23.93 24.62 -5.52
C GLU A 810 24.66 23.79 -4.44
N THR A 811 25.77 23.13 -4.83
CA THR A 811 26.79 22.63 -3.89
C THR A 811 27.98 23.59 -3.84
N ARG A 812 28.73 23.57 -2.72
CA ARG A 812 29.76 24.51 -2.22
C ARG A 812 30.86 25.03 -3.20
N SER A 813 30.87 24.66 -4.47
CA SER A 813 31.95 24.97 -5.43
C SER A 813 31.50 25.63 -6.74
N SER A 814 30.25 26.08 -6.90
CA SER A 814 29.82 26.80 -8.12
C SER A 814 30.01 28.32 -8.03
N PRO A 815 30.65 28.99 -9.01
CA PRO A 815 30.72 30.46 -9.05
C PRO A 815 29.35 31.06 -9.37
N ARG A 816 29.12 32.29 -8.87
CA ARG A 816 27.87 33.07 -8.95
C ARG A 816 27.18 33.00 -10.33
N CYS A 817 25.87 32.69 -10.29
CA CYS A 817 24.93 32.69 -11.41
C CYS A 817 24.94 34.03 -12.21
N PRO A 818 25.17 34.02 -13.54
CA PRO A 818 25.02 35.20 -14.39
C PRO A 818 23.57 35.36 -14.90
N ARG A 819 23.07 36.61 -14.91
CA ARG A 819 21.72 37.01 -15.39
C ARG A 819 21.59 36.94 -16.93
N PRO A 820 20.36 36.93 -17.49
CA PRO A 820 20.09 36.33 -18.80
C PRO A 820 20.26 37.31 -19.96
N TRP A 821 20.97 36.88 -21.02
CA TRP A 821 20.87 37.46 -22.36
C TRP A 821 20.92 36.33 -23.42
N SER A 822 19.74 35.99 -23.93
CA SER A 822 19.36 35.77 -25.34
C SER A 822 20.20 34.90 -26.31
N TRP A 823 19.48 33.96 -26.98
CA TRP A 823 19.70 33.28 -28.28
C TRP A 823 20.57 31.99 -28.37
N ILE A 824 19.99 31.00 -29.08
CA ILE A 824 20.39 29.63 -29.51
C ILE A 824 21.13 29.70 -30.90
N PRO A 825 21.79 28.68 -31.55
CA PRO A 825 22.23 27.29 -31.22
C PRO A 825 23.70 26.92 -31.61
N MET A 826 24.10 25.66 -31.31
CA MET A 826 24.95 24.70 -32.09
C MET A 826 26.27 24.16 -31.46
N VAL A 827 26.27 22.83 -31.22
CA VAL A 827 27.16 21.77 -31.76
C VAL A 827 28.59 21.54 -31.18
N LEU A 828 28.80 20.28 -30.71
CA LEU A 828 29.98 19.35 -30.66
C LEU A 828 31.34 19.90 -30.11
N GLU A 829 32.22 19.18 -29.41
CA GLU A 829 32.70 17.78 -29.57
C GLU A 829 33.71 17.38 -28.44
N SER A 830 33.77 16.07 -28.12
CA SER A 830 34.93 15.27 -27.63
C SER A 830 35.47 15.51 -26.20
N ILE A 831 35.97 14.56 -25.37
CA ILE A 831 36.65 13.24 -25.46
C ILE A 831 36.39 12.51 -24.11
N GLY A 832 36.29 11.19 -23.89
CA GLY A 832 36.44 9.96 -24.67
C GLY A 832 36.78 8.76 -23.75
N LEU A 833 36.62 7.53 -24.27
CA LEU A 833 37.10 6.20 -23.79
C LEU A 833 36.12 5.37 -22.93
N GLN A 834 35.83 4.09 -23.20
CA GLN A 834 36.14 3.20 -24.33
C GLN A 834 35.24 1.96 -24.20
N CYS A 835 34.40 1.65 -25.20
CA CYS A 835 33.69 0.38 -25.34
C CYS A 835 34.33 -0.41 -26.50
N TYR A 836 34.54 -1.72 -26.31
CA TYR A 836 34.85 -2.65 -27.41
C TYR A 836 33.64 -3.56 -27.72
N PRO A 837 33.49 -4.05 -28.97
CA PRO A 837 32.19 -4.16 -29.64
C PRO A 837 31.75 -5.58 -30.08
N GLN A 838 30.42 -5.77 -30.19
CA GLN A 838 29.64 -6.47 -31.25
C GLN A 838 29.89 -7.98 -31.54
N PRO A 839 29.04 -8.71 -32.32
CA PRO A 839 27.73 -8.36 -32.92
C PRO A 839 26.62 -9.42 -32.72
N PHE A 840 25.37 -8.96 -32.80
CA PHE A 840 24.20 -9.77 -33.19
C PHE A 840 24.11 -9.84 -34.72
N ARG A 841 23.66 -10.98 -35.26
CA ARG A 841 23.20 -11.15 -36.65
C ARG A 841 21.71 -11.49 -36.65
N ALA A 842 21.02 -10.83 -37.59
CA ALA A 842 19.76 -11.10 -38.30
C ALA A 842 18.82 -12.19 -37.78
#